data_AF-A0AAX7VK70-F1
#
_entry.id   AF-A0AAX7VK70-F1
#
_cell.length_a   1.000
_cell.length_b   1.000
_cell.length_c   1.000
_cell.angle_alpha   90.00
_cell.angle_beta   90.00
_cell.angle_gamma   90.00
#
_symmetry.space_group_name_H-M   'P 1'
#
loop_
_entity.id
_entity.type
_entity.pdbx_description
1 polymer ?
#
loop_
_entity_poly.entity_id
_entity_poly.type
_entity_poly.pdbx_seq_one_letter_code
_entity_poly.pdbx_strand_id
1 'polypeptide(L)'
;VVYKENNRKLRVCVATCNRADYSKLAPIMSGIKSHPEDFELEVVVLGSHLIDDYGNTFRMIEQDDFDIGSKLHTIVRGEDEAAMVESVGLALVKLPDVIQRLKPDILVVHGDRFDALALATAAALMNIRILHLEGGEVSGTIDDSIRHAISKLAHYHACCTRMAEQHLIAMCEDHSRILLAGCPSYDKLLLSHHREDYMDIIKSWLDDKVQEGDYIVALQHPVTTNIQHSIKIYGLMLDALISFNKKTLILFPNIDAGSKEMVRVMRRKGIEQHPNFRAVKHIPFEQFIQLVSHAGCMIGNSSCGVREAGAFGTPVINLGTRQTGRETGENVLHVRDADTHNKIYHALELQFGKRYPCSKIYGDGNAVPRILKFLRSIDLDEPLQKTFCFPPVKDPISQDIDHILETQSALAVDLGGTNLRVAIVCMRGTIVKKYSQPNPKTFEARMELILKMCNDAMRDAVGLNCRILGVGVSTGGRVNPQDGVVLHSTKLIQEWSSVDLRTPISDALHLPVWVDNDGNCAALAERKFGHGKGVENFVTVITGTGIGGGIIHHNELVHGSTFCAAELGHIMVSLEGPECMCGSRGCIEAYASGMALQREAKKLHDEDLLKVEGMDMKLSEPITAAHLISAAKMGNSKADAVLTKAATALGVGIINILHIVNPSQVILSGVLASYYQAPVQHVISQRALFSVQNIKVVTSDLEEPALLGAASMVLDYATRRIY
;
A
#
# COMPACT_ATOMS: atom_id res chain seq x y z
N VAL A 1 -0.01 -26.36 4.85
CA VAL A 1 1.05 -25.34 4.77
C VAL A 1 2.35 -26.02 5.19
N VAL A 2 3.32 -26.05 4.29
CA VAL A 2 4.61 -26.72 4.49
C VAL A 2 5.38 -25.97 5.58
N TYR A 3 5.65 -26.64 6.71
CA TYR A 3 6.57 -26.12 7.72
C TYR A 3 7.97 -26.09 7.11
N LYS A 4 8.47 -24.91 6.75
CA LYS A 4 9.90 -24.72 6.50
C LYS A 4 10.61 -24.77 7.86
N GLU A 5 11.28 -25.88 8.14
CA GLU A 5 12.33 -25.97 9.16
C GLU A 5 13.46 -25.01 8.77
N ASN A 6 13.37 -23.75 9.20
CA ASN A 6 14.51 -22.83 9.20
C ASN A 6 14.89 -22.61 10.66
N ASN A 7 15.73 -23.51 11.19
CA ASN A 7 16.14 -23.58 12.60
C ASN A 7 17.17 -22.48 12.95
N ARG A 8 16.93 -21.24 12.50
CA ARG A 8 17.77 -20.07 12.82
C ARG A 8 17.20 -19.40 14.07
N LYS A 9 18.04 -19.24 15.10
CA LYS A 9 17.69 -18.47 16.30
C LYS A 9 17.45 -17.01 15.96
N LEU A 10 16.44 -16.41 16.58
CA LEU A 10 16.18 -14.98 16.47
C LEU A 10 17.16 -14.22 17.37
N ARG A 11 17.96 -13.32 16.78
CA ARG A 11 18.96 -12.52 17.50
C ARG A 11 18.31 -11.26 18.07
N VAL A 12 18.07 -11.26 19.38
CA VAL A 12 17.35 -10.20 20.09
C VAL A 12 18.34 -9.33 20.85
N CYS A 13 18.45 -8.06 20.45
CA CYS A 13 19.16 -7.07 21.24
C CYS A 13 18.18 -6.40 22.20
N VAL A 14 18.52 -6.35 23.49
CA VAL A 14 17.80 -5.57 24.49
C VAL A 14 18.71 -4.45 24.98
N ALA A 15 18.30 -3.21 24.73
CA ALA A 15 19.01 -2.04 25.22
C ALA A 15 18.28 -1.45 26.42
N THR A 16 18.98 -1.33 27.55
CA THR A 16 18.44 -0.81 28.80
C THR A 16 19.26 0.41 29.24
N CYS A 17 18.56 1.46 29.65
CA CYS A 17 19.11 2.80 29.83
C CYS A 17 18.94 3.32 31.27
N ASN A 18 17.89 2.86 31.95
CA ASN A 18 17.51 3.27 33.28
C ASN A 18 16.73 2.17 34.00
N ARG A 19 16.77 2.17 35.34
CA ARG A 19 15.91 1.32 36.18
C ARG A 19 14.42 1.32 35.79
N ALA A 20 13.92 2.42 35.24
CA ALA A 20 12.51 2.59 34.84
C ALA A 20 12.12 1.70 33.65
N ASP A 21 13.06 1.44 32.74
CA ASP A 21 12.90 0.44 31.67
C ASP A 21 13.32 -0.95 32.14
N TYR A 22 14.41 -1.06 32.91
CA TYR A 22 14.92 -2.36 33.35
C TYR A 22 13.89 -3.17 34.16
N SER A 23 13.06 -2.52 35.00
CA SER A 23 12.00 -3.23 35.76
C SER A 23 10.95 -3.94 34.88
N LYS A 24 10.86 -3.57 33.60
CA LYS A 24 9.93 -4.13 32.62
C LYS A 24 10.64 -4.93 31.53
N LEU A 25 11.92 -4.65 31.29
CA LEU A 25 12.76 -5.41 30.35
C LEU A 25 13.32 -6.69 30.98
N ALA A 26 13.71 -6.66 32.26
CA ALA A 26 14.32 -7.81 32.93
C ALA A 26 13.46 -9.10 32.84
N PRO A 27 12.13 -9.08 33.07
CA PRO A 27 11.30 -10.27 32.90
C PRO A 27 11.35 -10.84 31.47
N ILE A 28 11.38 -9.97 30.46
CA ILE A 28 11.49 -10.39 29.06
C ILE A 28 12.88 -10.97 28.78
N MET A 29 13.94 -10.32 29.28
CA MET A 29 15.32 -10.79 29.15
C MET A 29 15.49 -12.19 29.78
N SER A 30 14.93 -12.43 30.97
CA SER A 30 14.92 -13.75 31.60
C SER A 30 14.18 -14.78 30.75
N GLY A 31 13.02 -14.42 30.20
CA GLY A 31 12.24 -15.28 29.33
C GLY A 31 12.96 -15.63 28.01
N ILE A 32 13.70 -14.69 27.42
CA ILE A 32 14.52 -14.93 26.23
C ILE A 32 15.69 -15.86 26.59
N LYS A 33 16.41 -15.56 27.68
CA LYS A 33 17.55 -16.35 28.17
C LYS A 33 17.17 -17.79 28.51
N SER A 34 15.93 -18.04 28.95
CA SER A 34 15.45 -19.39 29.28
C SER A 34 15.04 -20.24 28.07
N HIS A 35 15.05 -19.68 26.84
CA HIS A 35 14.71 -20.39 25.60
C HIS A 35 15.85 -20.26 24.56
N PRO A 36 17.07 -20.74 24.88
CA PRO A 36 18.24 -20.59 24.02
C PRO A 36 18.13 -21.35 22.69
N GLU A 37 17.19 -22.27 22.55
CA GLU A 37 16.86 -22.97 21.31
C GLU A 37 16.24 -22.03 20.26
N ASP A 38 15.49 -21.01 20.70
CA ASP A 38 14.76 -20.10 19.82
C ASP A 38 15.46 -18.73 19.69
N PHE A 39 16.20 -18.30 20.72
CA PHE A 39 16.72 -16.94 20.80
C PHE A 39 18.21 -16.86 21.13
N GLU A 40 18.85 -15.81 20.63
CA GLU A 40 20.18 -15.34 21.05
C GLU A 40 19.99 -13.94 21.67
N LEU A 41 20.35 -13.77 22.94
CA LEU A 41 20.17 -12.51 23.68
C LEU A 41 21.48 -11.71 23.70
N GLU A 42 21.41 -10.46 23.25
CA GLU A 42 22.49 -9.48 23.37
C GLU A 42 22.03 -8.31 24.25
N VAL A 43 22.81 -7.98 25.28
CA VAL A 43 22.47 -6.93 26.24
C VAL A 43 23.35 -5.71 26.06
N VAL A 44 22.73 -4.56 25.79
CA VAL A 44 23.41 -3.26 25.70
C VAL A 44 22.97 -2.38 26.86
N VAL A 45 23.94 -1.94 27.66
CA VAL A 45 23.72 -1.06 28.81
C VAL A 45 24.22 0.34 28.48
N LEU A 46 23.36 1.33 28.63
CA LEU A 46 23.69 2.73 28.38
C LEU A 46 22.98 3.68 29.36
N GLY A 47 23.07 4.98 29.08
CA GLY A 47 22.31 5.99 29.81
C GLY A 47 22.68 6.08 31.29
N SER A 48 21.66 6.29 32.12
CA SER A 48 21.78 6.50 33.57
C SER A 48 22.31 5.29 34.35
N HIS A 49 22.31 4.08 33.77
CA HIS A 49 22.84 2.90 34.45
C HIS A 49 24.29 3.06 34.88
N LEU A 50 25.11 3.76 34.09
CA LEU A 50 26.55 3.91 34.29
C LEU A 50 26.93 5.15 35.12
N ILE A 51 25.94 5.81 35.75
CA ILE A 51 26.14 7.08 36.44
C ILE A 51 25.88 6.91 37.94
N ASP A 52 26.85 7.31 38.77
CA ASP A 52 26.79 7.16 40.23
C ASP A 52 25.60 7.91 40.85
N ASP A 53 25.29 9.11 40.35
CA ASP A 53 24.16 9.93 40.84
C ASP A 53 22.81 9.19 40.78
N TYR A 54 22.67 8.20 39.89
CA TYR A 54 21.48 7.37 39.74
C TYR A 54 21.63 5.95 40.31
N GLY A 55 22.74 5.68 41.01
CA GLY A 55 22.94 4.47 41.83
C GLY A 55 23.71 3.34 41.15
N ASN A 56 24.43 3.60 40.05
CA ASN A 56 25.18 2.57 39.30
C ASN A 56 24.33 1.31 39.01
N THR A 57 23.12 1.53 38.52
CA THR A 57 22.10 0.47 38.39
C THR A 57 22.44 -0.59 37.34
N PHE A 58 23.53 -0.42 36.57
CA PHE A 58 24.10 -1.52 35.79
C PHE A 58 24.43 -2.75 36.66
N ARG A 59 24.72 -2.55 37.96
CA ARG A 59 24.97 -3.65 38.90
C ARG A 59 23.75 -4.55 39.10
N MET A 60 22.54 -4.04 38.94
CA MET A 60 21.33 -4.86 39.02
C MET A 60 21.28 -5.86 37.86
N ILE A 61 21.73 -5.44 36.68
CA ILE A 61 21.80 -6.25 35.47
C ILE A 61 22.84 -7.37 35.64
N GLU A 62 23.99 -7.05 36.23
CA GLU A 62 25.03 -8.03 36.58
C GLU A 62 24.56 -9.00 37.67
N GLN A 63 23.81 -8.53 38.67
CA GLN A 63 23.26 -9.34 39.76
C GLN A 63 22.16 -10.31 39.28
N ASP A 64 21.47 -9.98 38.19
CA ASP A 64 20.50 -10.88 37.54
C ASP A 64 21.19 -11.85 36.56
N ASP A 65 22.52 -11.97 36.62
CA ASP A 65 23.38 -12.85 35.82
C ASP A 65 23.28 -12.61 34.30
N PHE A 66 23.02 -11.37 33.85
CA PHE A 66 23.04 -11.07 32.40
C PHE A 66 24.43 -10.66 31.92
N ASP A 67 24.90 -11.32 30.87
CA ASP A 67 26.14 -10.96 30.18
C ASP A 67 25.96 -9.64 29.41
N ILE A 68 26.66 -8.60 29.85
CA ILE A 68 26.60 -7.28 29.22
C ILE A 68 27.53 -7.26 28.00
N GLY A 69 26.96 -7.40 26.81
CA GLY A 69 27.69 -7.36 25.54
C GLY A 69 28.30 -6.00 25.22
N SER A 70 27.74 -4.90 25.72
CA SER A 70 28.29 -3.54 25.54
C SER A 70 27.86 -2.54 26.62
N LYS A 71 28.79 -1.69 27.06
CA LYS A 71 28.54 -0.55 27.97
C LYS A 71 28.83 0.77 27.26
N LEU A 72 27.83 1.64 27.12
CA LEU A 72 27.97 2.92 26.41
C LEU A 72 27.70 4.11 27.33
N HIS A 73 28.71 4.97 27.50
CA HIS A 73 28.52 6.27 28.15
C HIS A 73 27.85 7.22 27.16
N THR A 74 26.55 7.43 27.33
CA THR A 74 25.70 8.22 26.42
C THR A 74 25.09 9.46 27.06
N ILE A 75 25.33 9.69 28.36
CA ILE A 75 24.84 10.88 29.06
C ILE A 75 25.87 11.99 28.98
N VAL A 76 25.44 13.16 28.49
CA VAL A 76 26.18 14.41 28.63
C VAL A 76 25.76 15.10 29.94
N ARG A 77 26.74 15.69 30.63
CA ARG A 77 26.54 16.27 31.95
C ARG A 77 26.04 17.71 31.84
N GLY A 78 25.03 18.06 32.63
CA GLY A 78 24.42 19.39 32.67
C GLY A 78 23.07 19.38 33.40
N GLU A 79 22.35 18.25 33.29
CA GLU A 79 21.07 17.99 33.97
C GLU A 79 19.99 19.06 33.68
N ASP A 80 20.09 19.65 32.48
CA ASP A 80 19.17 20.59 31.86
C ASP A 80 18.67 20.03 30.51
N GLU A 81 17.83 20.80 29.82
CA GLU A 81 17.23 20.41 28.55
C GLU A 81 18.29 20.22 27.45
N ALA A 82 19.34 21.04 27.43
CA ALA A 82 20.43 20.93 26.45
C ALA A 82 21.19 19.61 26.61
N ALA A 83 21.61 19.28 27.84
CA ALA A 83 22.29 18.02 28.15
C ALA A 83 21.44 16.80 27.80
N MET A 84 20.12 16.88 27.96
CA MET A 84 19.20 15.80 27.55
C MET A 84 19.25 15.56 26.04
N VAL A 85 19.20 16.61 25.23
CA VAL A 85 19.29 16.51 23.76
C VAL A 85 20.67 16.05 23.31
N GLU A 86 21.74 16.58 23.89
CA GLU A 86 23.11 16.15 23.60
C GLU A 86 23.32 14.67 23.95
N SER A 87 22.67 14.17 25.01
CA SER A 87 22.70 12.74 25.37
C SER A 87 22.06 11.85 24.30
N VAL A 88 20.95 12.30 23.69
CA VAL A 88 20.34 11.62 22.53
C VAL A 88 21.33 11.58 21.36
N GLY A 89 21.96 12.71 21.03
CA GLY A 89 22.97 12.78 19.98
C GLY A 89 24.17 11.86 20.26
N LEU A 90 24.65 11.82 21.51
CA LEU A 90 25.77 10.97 21.91
C LEU A 90 25.45 9.47 21.82
N ALA A 91 24.20 9.08 22.10
CA ALA A 91 23.75 7.72 21.85
C ALA A 91 23.74 7.40 20.35
N LEU A 92 23.21 8.31 19.52
CA LEU A 92 23.11 8.12 18.07
C LEU A 92 24.45 8.03 17.34
N VAL A 93 25.52 8.65 17.84
CA VAL A 93 26.86 8.48 17.26
C VAL A 93 27.55 7.18 17.68
N LYS A 94 27.12 6.54 18.77
CA LYS A 94 27.74 5.31 19.31
C LYS A 94 27.00 4.02 18.95
N LEU A 95 25.67 4.08 18.87
CA LEU A 95 24.82 2.92 18.63
C LEU A 95 25.06 2.25 17.26
N PRO A 96 25.29 2.97 16.14
CA PRO A 96 25.41 2.33 14.83
C PRO A 96 26.51 1.28 14.73
N ASP A 97 27.71 1.58 15.22
CA ASP A 97 28.83 0.64 15.21
C ASP A 97 28.55 -0.61 16.07
N VAL A 98 27.85 -0.42 17.20
CA VAL A 98 27.43 -1.52 18.07
C VAL A 98 26.38 -2.39 17.39
N ILE A 99 25.36 -1.78 16.78
CA ILE A 99 24.30 -2.50 16.04
C ILE A 99 24.92 -3.27 14.86
N GLN A 100 25.85 -2.67 14.13
CA GLN A 100 26.52 -3.34 13.00
C GLN A 100 27.39 -4.52 13.45
N ARG A 101 28.00 -4.44 14.63
CA ARG A 101 28.76 -5.56 15.21
C ARG A 101 27.84 -6.67 15.72
N LEU A 102 26.80 -6.31 16.47
CA LEU A 102 25.86 -7.28 17.07
C LEU A 102 24.98 -7.95 16.01
N LYS A 103 24.62 -7.23 14.93
CA LYS A 103 23.70 -7.67 13.86
C LYS A 103 22.42 -8.32 14.41
N PRO A 104 21.65 -7.60 15.24
CA PRO A 104 20.39 -8.14 15.77
C PRO A 104 19.34 -8.26 14.66
N ASP A 105 18.49 -9.27 14.76
CA ASP A 105 17.30 -9.37 13.93
C ASP A 105 16.20 -8.40 14.42
N ILE A 106 16.16 -8.15 15.73
CA ILE A 106 15.22 -7.22 16.38
C ILE A 106 15.84 -6.53 17.61
N LEU A 107 15.52 -5.26 17.80
CA LEU A 107 15.83 -4.46 19.00
C LEU A 107 14.57 -4.28 19.85
N VAL A 108 14.64 -4.61 21.13
CA VAL A 108 13.56 -4.33 22.10
C VAL A 108 13.79 -2.96 22.72
N VAL A 109 12.80 -2.07 22.59
CA VAL A 109 12.83 -0.69 23.08
C VAL A 109 11.64 -0.47 24.01
N HIS A 110 11.86 0.15 25.16
CA HIS A 110 10.82 0.35 26.15
C HIS A 110 10.53 1.84 26.43
N GLY A 111 9.24 2.17 26.52
CA GLY A 111 8.76 3.39 27.17
C GLY A 111 8.80 4.63 26.30
N ASP A 112 9.11 5.76 26.94
CA ASP A 112 8.80 7.13 26.50
C ASP A 112 9.94 8.14 26.76
N ARG A 113 11.09 7.68 27.23
CA ARG A 113 12.24 8.54 27.57
C ARG A 113 13.08 8.88 26.34
N PHE A 114 13.83 9.98 26.44
CA PHE A 114 14.75 10.43 25.39
C PHE A 114 15.75 9.35 24.95
N ASP A 115 16.24 8.51 25.88
CA ASP A 115 17.14 7.39 25.55
C ASP A 115 16.46 6.39 24.60
N ALA A 116 15.18 6.10 24.79
CA ALA A 116 14.41 5.15 23.97
C ALA A 116 14.17 5.69 22.55
N LEU A 117 14.04 7.01 22.41
CA LEU A 117 13.97 7.66 21.10
C LEU A 117 15.27 7.46 20.31
N ALA A 118 16.43 7.63 20.95
CA ALA A 118 17.72 7.39 20.31
C ALA A 118 17.85 5.93 19.81
N LEU A 119 17.43 4.96 20.63
CA LEU A 119 17.42 3.54 20.27
C LEU A 119 16.52 3.27 19.06
N ALA A 120 15.28 3.77 19.09
CA ALA A 120 14.32 3.58 18.01
C ALA A 120 14.79 4.23 16.70
N THR A 121 15.34 5.45 16.77
CA THR A 121 15.88 6.16 15.59
C THR A 121 17.06 5.41 14.98
N ALA A 122 18.02 4.95 15.79
CA ALA A 122 19.17 4.21 15.29
C ALA A 122 18.74 2.89 14.61
N ALA A 123 17.88 2.11 15.25
CA ALA A 123 17.40 0.84 14.70
C ALA A 123 16.59 1.04 13.41
N ALA A 124 15.65 1.99 13.38
CA ALA A 124 14.80 2.21 12.21
C ALA A 124 15.62 2.63 10.98
N LEU A 125 16.57 3.56 11.14
CA LEU A 125 17.43 4.03 10.04
C LEU A 125 18.43 2.96 9.55
N MET A 126 18.74 1.97 10.38
CA MET A 126 19.62 0.86 10.02
C MET A 126 18.88 -0.39 9.56
N ASN A 127 17.56 -0.30 9.30
CA ASN A 127 16.73 -1.44 8.92
C ASN A 127 16.80 -2.60 9.93
N ILE A 128 16.75 -2.28 11.23
CA ILE A 128 16.61 -3.26 12.32
C ILE A 128 15.18 -3.21 12.83
N ARG A 129 14.53 -4.37 12.95
CA ARG A 129 13.17 -4.47 13.51
C ARG A 129 13.16 -3.93 14.94
N ILE A 130 12.04 -3.34 15.35
CA ILE A 130 11.87 -2.78 16.69
C ILE A 130 10.61 -3.36 17.31
N LEU A 131 10.74 -3.92 18.50
CA LEU A 131 9.61 -4.21 19.38
C LEU A 131 9.50 -3.09 20.42
N HIS A 132 8.50 -2.21 20.28
CA HIS A 132 8.24 -1.14 21.22
C HIS A 132 7.28 -1.59 22.31
N LEU A 133 7.76 -1.57 23.56
CA LEU A 133 6.98 -1.88 24.75
C LEU A 133 6.38 -0.62 25.36
N GLU A 134 5.17 -0.73 25.91
CA GLU A 134 4.47 0.38 26.59
C GLU A 134 4.11 1.54 25.63
N GLY A 135 3.91 1.23 24.35
CA GLY A 135 3.29 2.12 23.37
C GLY A 135 1.79 2.32 23.63
N GLY A 136 1.24 3.42 23.14
CA GLY A 136 -0.21 3.72 23.21
C GLY A 136 -0.70 4.29 24.54
N GLU A 137 0.10 4.32 25.60
CA GLU A 137 -0.29 4.99 26.86
C GLU A 137 -0.23 6.52 26.77
N VAL A 138 -0.90 7.20 27.71
CA VAL A 138 -0.95 8.67 27.84
C VAL A 138 -0.49 9.07 29.24
N SER A 139 0.28 10.16 29.34
CA SER A 139 0.92 10.64 30.57
C SER A 139 0.89 12.16 30.76
N GLY A 140 0.47 12.93 29.76
CA GLY A 140 0.19 14.36 29.87
C GLY A 140 1.44 15.25 29.93
N THR A 141 2.54 14.82 29.32
CA THR A 141 3.81 15.57 29.25
C THR A 141 4.50 15.40 27.89
N ILE A 142 5.72 15.93 27.74
CA ILE A 142 6.54 15.70 26.54
C ILE A 142 6.78 14.21 26.25
N ASP A 143 6.74 13.38 27.30
CA ASP A 143 6.84 11.92 27.23
C ASP A 143 5.80 11.32 26.24
N ASP A 144 4.60 11.92 26.11
CA ASP A 144 3.59 11.44 25.15
C ASP A 144 4.04 11.63 23.70
N SER A 145 4.66 12.79 23.40
CA SER A 145 5.20 13.06 22.07
C SER A 145 6.33 12.09 21.73
N ILE A 146 7.22 11.83 22.69
CA ILE A 146 8.33 10.89 22.52
C ILE A 146 7.80 9.46 22.33
N ARG A 147 6.87 9.02 23.18
CA ARG A 147 6.26 7.68 23.11
C ARG A 147 5.65 7.43 21.74
N HIS A 148 4.88 8.38 21.22
CA HIS A 148 4.18 8.20 19.96
C HIS A 148 5.10 8.37 18.74
N ALA A 149 6.16 9.17 18.83
CA ALA A 149 7.23 9.20 17.84
C ALA A 149 7.97 7.85 17.78
N ILE A 150 8.30 7.26 18.93
CA ILE A 150 8.89 5.91 19.00
C ILE A 150 7.93 4.90 18.39
N SER A 151 6.63 4.97 18.70
CA SER A 151 5.64 4.09 18.09
C SER A 151 5.65 4.22 16.56
N LYS A 152 5.76 5.44 16.01
CA LYS A 152 5.85 5.62 14.55
C LYS A 152 7.10 5.00 13.93
N LEU A 153 8.23 4.98 14.64
CA LEU A 153 9.46 4.33 14.21
C LEU A 153 9.43 2.80 14.38
N ALA A 154 8.68 2.29 15.36
CA ALA A 154 8.69 0.88 15.72
C ALA A 154 7.92 0.01 14.73
N HIS A 155 8.38 -1.23 14.52
CA HIS A 155 7.80 -2.16 13.55
C HIS A 155 6.76 -3.09 14.18
N TYR A 156 6.91 -3.36 15.47
CA TYR A 156 6.06 -4.21 16.27
C TYR A 156 5.80 -3.53 17.61
N HIS A 157 4.61 -3.77 18.17
CA HIS A 157 4.16 -3.12 19.39
C HIS A 157 3.70 -4.15 20.42
N ALA A 158 4.12 -4.01 21.68
CA ALA A 158 3.51 -4.69 22.80
C ALA A 158 2.95 -3.67 23.81
N CYS A 159 1.63 -3.55 23.84
CA CYS A 159 0.91 -2.62 24.69
C CYS A 159 0.35 -3.31 25.95
N CYS A 160 0.05 -2.51 26.97
CA CYS A 160 -0.28 -3.02 28.31
C CYS A 160 -1.79 -3.06 28.58
N THR A 161 -2.59 -2.21 27.91
CA THR A 161 -4.04 -2.09 28.13
C THR A 161 -4.79 -2.05 26.81
N ARG A 162 -6.09 -2.38 26.88
CA ARG A 162 -6.99 -2.29 25.72
C ARG A 162 -7.13 -0.85 25.20
N MET A 163 -7.06 0.14 26.09
CA MET A 163 -7.11 1.55 25.69
C MET A 163 -5.82 1.95 24.94
N ALA A 164 -4.65 1.49 25.41
CA ALA A 164 -3.39 1.72 24.71
C ALA A 164 -3.34 1.04 23.33
N GLU A 165 -3.89 -0.16 23.19
CA GLU A 165 -4.09 -0.83 21.90
C GLU A 165 -4.93 0.02 20.95
N GLN A 166 -6.07 0.53 21.42
CA GLN A 166 -6.94 1.40 20.64
C GLN A 166 -6.26 2.70 20.23
N HIS A 167 -5.44 3.30 21.10
CA HIS A 167 -4.67 4.49 20.74
C HIS A 167 -3.65 4.20 19.63
N LEU A 168 -2.95 3.07 19.66
CA LEU A 168 -2.03 2.68 18.58
C LEU A 168 -2.77 2.53 17.25
N ILE A 169 -3.90 1.82 17.25
CA ILE A 169 -4.75 1.65 16.06
C ILE A 169 -5.27 3.01 15.56
N ALA A 170 -5.74 3.87 16.46
CA ALA A 170 -6.23 5.22 16.12
C ALA A 170 -5.10 6.10 15.54
N MET A 171 -3.87 5.90 15.98
CA MET A 171 -2.67 6.50 15.39
C MET A 171 -2.19 5.78 14.13
N CYS A 172 -3.02 4.94 13.51
CA CYS A 172 -2.78 4.28 12.22
C CYS A 172 -1.64 3.26 12.26
N GLU A 173 -1.40 2.62 13.40
CA GLU A 173 -0.54 1.44 13.46
C GLU A 173 -1.28 0.20 12.95
N ASP A 174 -0.56 -0.69 12.28
CA ASP A 174 -1.10 -1.95 11.77
C ASP A 174 -1.47 -2.89 12.93
N HIS A 175 -2.76 -3.22 13.01
CA HIS A 175 -3.29 -4.09 14.05
C HIS A 175 -2.63 -5.48 14.08
N SER A 176 -2.13 -5.98 12.95
CA SER A 176 -1.49 -7.30 12.86
C SER A 176 -0.12 -7.32 13.57
N ARG A 177 0.46 -6.14 13.79
CA ARG A 177 1.77 -5.91 14.43
C ARG A 177 1.65 -5.43 15.88
N ILE A 178 0.43 -5.42 16.44
CA ILE A 178 0.16 -5.03 17.83
C ILE A 178 -0.18 -6.27 18.65
N LEU A 179 0.53 -6.44 19.76
CA LEU A 179 0.25 -7.41 20.80
C LEU A 179 -0.29 -6.67 22.04
N LEU A 180 -1.49 -7.03 22.49
CA LEU A 180 -1.95 -6.73 23.84
C LEU A 180 -1.38 -7.77 24.81
N ALA A 181 -0.22 -7.46 25.40
CA ALA A 181 0.49 -8.39 26.27
C ALA A 181 0.08 -8.25 27.75
N GLY A 182 -0.12 -7.00 28.18
CA GLY A 182 0.03 -6.63 29.59
C GLY A 182 1.46 -6.12 29.86
N CYS A 183 1.64 -5.38 30.96
CA CYS A 183 2.93 -4.85 31.37
C CYS A 183 3.77 -5.96 32.01
N PRO A 184 5.02 -6.20 31.55
CA PRO A 184 5.89 -7.22 32.13
C PRO A 184 6.22 -7.04 33.61
N SER A 185 6.06 -5.83 34.16
CA SER A 185 6.20 -5.65 35.61
C SER A 185 5.15 -6.48 36.38
N TYR A 186 3.96 -6.69 35.82
CA TYR A 186 2.90 -7.48 36.47
C TYR A 186 3.24 -8.96 36.61
N ASP A 187 4.06 -9.51 35.73
CA ASP A 187 4.59 -10.88 35.85
C ASP A 187 5.37 -11.02 37.18
N LYS A 188 6.07 -9.96 37.61
CA LYS A 188 6.73 -9.93 38.94
C LYS A 188 5.78 -9.50 40.05
N LEU A 189 4.96 -8.46 39.87
CA LEU A 189 4.07 -7.94 40.93
C LEU A 189 3.12 -9.03 41.45
N LEU A 190 2.49 -9.80 40.55
CA LEU A 190 1.50 -10.81 40.95
C LEU A 190 2.15 -12.06 41.57
N LEU A 191 3.39 -12.39 41.19
CA LEU A 191 4.13 -13.52 41.77
C LEU A 191 4.80 -13.18 43.11
N SER A 192 5.24 -11.93 43.30
CA SER A 192 6.17 -11.58 44.38
C SER A 192 5.54 -10.80 45.54
N HIS A 193 4.25 -10.44 45.51
CA HIS A 193 3.65 -9.53 46.50
C HIS A 193 3.55 -10.04 47.95
N HIS A 194 3.75 -11.34 48.18
CA HIS A 194 3.81 -11.93 49.52
C HIS A 194 5.09 -12.75 49.68
N ARG A 195 6.21 -12.06 49.91
CA ARG A 195 7.41 -12.72 50.42
C ARG A 195 7.31 -12.87 51.94
N GLU A 196 7.75 -13.99 52.49
CA GLU A 196 7.72 -14.21 53.95
C GLU A 196 8.61 -13.21 54.72
N ASP A 197 9.65 -12.66 54.08
CA ASP A 197 10.64 -11.74 54.64
C ASP A 197 10.32 -10.24 54.41
N TYR A 198 9.09 -9.89 53.98
CA TYR A 198 8.74 -8.50 53.64
C TYR A 198 8.99 -7.49 54.78
N MET A 199 8.77 -7.89 56.03
CA MET A 199 9.04 -7.04 57.20
C MET A 199 10.54 -6.77 57.38
N ASP A 200 11.41 -7.73 57.08
CA ASP A 200 12.86 -7.53 57.17
C ASP A 200 13.33 -6.56 56.08
N ILE A 201 12.73 -6.63 54.89
CA ILE A 201 12.94 -5.66 53.81
C ILE A 201 12.52 -4.26 54.28
N ILE A 202 11.31 -4.09 54.82
CA ILE A 202 10.82 -2.80 55.35
C ILE A 202 11.80 -2.22 56.37
N LYS A 203 12.23 -3.02 57.35
CA LYS A 203 13.14 -2.58 58.41
C LYS A 203 14.52 -2.19 57.87
N SER A 204 15.04 -2.94 56.90
CA SER A 204 16.36 -2.68 56.30
C SER A 204 16.43 -1.32 55.59
N TRP A 205 15.32 -0.88 54.98
CA TRP A 205 15.26 0.39 54.25
C TRP A 205 14.79 1.58 55.08
N LEU A 206 14.02 1.34 56.15
CA LEU A 206 13.37 2.38 56.94
C LEU A 206 13.94 2.49 58.36
N ASP A 207 13.56 1.56 59.23
CA ASP A 207 14.13 1.25 60.54
C ASP A 207 13.35 0.10 61.22
N ASP A 208 13.88 -0.44 62.34
CA ASP A 208 13.28 -1.56 63.08
C ASP A 208 11.91 -1.28 63.72
N LYS A 209 11.51 0.00 63.84
CA LYS A 209 10.28 0.40 64.54
C LYS A 209 9.09 0.52 63.59
N VAL A 210 9.35 0.68 62.29
CA VAL A 210 8.31 0.84 61.27
C VAL A 210 7.48 -0.43 61.12
N GLN A 211 6.17 -0.25 61.07
CA GLN A 211 5.19 -1.30 60.84
C GLN A 211 4.64 -1.22 59.40
N GLU A 212 4.07 -2.32 58.92
CA GLU A 212 3.26 -2.33 57.70
C GLU A 212 2.16 -1.25 57.78
N GLY A 213 1.94 -0.55 56.66
CA GLY A 213 0.92 0.49 56.55
C GLY A 213 1.27 1.81 57.24
N ASP A 214 2.39 1.91 57.97
CA ASP A 214 2.75 3.10 58.76
C ASP A 214 3.98 3.86 58.23
N TYR A 215 4.17 3.86 56.90
CA TYR A 215 5.20 4.66 56.24
C TYR A 215 4.75 5.15 54.86
N ILE A 216 5.46 6.13 54.32
CA ILE A 216 5.18 6.75 53.02
C ILE A 216 6.31 6.40 52.05
N VAL A 217 5.96 6.10 50.80
CA VAL A 217 6.91 6.05 49.69
C VAL A 217 6.75 7.31 48.84
N ALA A 218 7.79 8.14 48.78
CA ALA A 218 7.80 9.40 48.04
C ALA A 218 8.71 9.32 46.80
N LEU A 219 8.14 9.54 45.62
CA LEU A 219 8.87 9.56 44.35
C LEU A 219 8.26 10.59 43.38
N GLN A 220 8.91 11.75 43.31
CA GLN A 220 8.56 12.86 42.43
C GLN A 220 9.68 13.09 41.41
N HIS A 221 9.30 13.26 40.15
CA HIS A 221 10.15 13.59 39.02
C HIS A 221 9.87 15.02 38.54
N PRO A 222 10.86 15.74 37.98
CA PRO A 222 10.64 17.05 37.40
C PRO A 222 9.84 16.92 36.09
N VAL A 223 9.02 17.93 35.78
CA VAL A 223 8.40 18.09 34.46
C VAL A 223 9.22 19.10 33.68
N THR A 224 9.84 18.66 32.59
CA THR A 224 10.85 19.42 31.83
C THR A 224 10.31 20.72 31.24
N THR A 225 9.02 20.78 30.89
CA THR A 225 8.39 21.99 30.35
C THR A 225 8.22 23.11 31.37
N ASN A 226 8.28 22.81 32.67
CA ASN A 226 8.19 23.80 33.74
C ASN A 226 8.95 23.37 35.00
N ILE A 227 10.28 23.48 34.94
CA ILE A 227 11.19 23.10 36.02
C ILE A 227 10.93 23.92 37.30
N GLN A 228 10.70 25.24 37.17
CA GLN A 228 10.46 26.11 38.34
C GLN A 228 9.19 25.73 39.09
N HIS A 229 8.11 25.40 38.37
CA HIS A 229 6.90 24.90 38.99
C HIS A 229 7.12 23.52 39.65
N SER A 230 7.89 22.63 39.01
CA SER A 230 8.27 21.33 39.58
C SER A 230 9.04 21.47 40.90
N ILE A 231 9.99 22.42 40.95
CA ILE A 231 10.75 22.76 42.17
C ILE A 231 9.81 23.25 43.28
N LYS A 232 8.84 24.11 42.94
CA LYS A 232 7.85 24.62 43.91
C LYS A 232 6.98 23.49 44.47
N ILE A 233 6.39 22.64 43.62
CA ILE A 233 5.58 21.50 44.04
C ILE A 233 6.39 20.57 44.94
N TYR A 234 7.63 20.24 44.54
CA TYR A 234 8.48 19.36 45.33
C TYR A 234 8.83 19.94 46.70
N GLY A 235 9.10 21.26 46.77
CA GLY A 235 9.29 21.96 48.04
C GLY A 235 8.07 21.86 48.95
N LEU A 236 6.87 22.12 48.42
CA LEU A 236 5.62 22.03 49.17
C LEU A 236 5.30 20.60 49.61
N MET A 237 5.59 19.61 48.77
CA MET A 237 5.44 18.19 49.11
C MET A 237 6.34 17.81 50.27
N LEU A 238 7.61 18.23 50.25
CA LEU A 238 8.54 17.98 51.36
C LEU A 238 8.08 18.67 52.65
N ASP A 239 7.59 19.91 52.58
CA ASP A 239 7.03 20.61 53.74
C ASP A 239 5.81 19.87 54.32
N ALA A 240 4.92 19.38 53.46
CA ALA A 240 3.76 18.61 53.89
C ALA A 240 4.16 17.29 54.55
N LEU A 241 5.17 16.59 54.01
CA LEU A 241 5.70 15.35 54.58
C LEU A 241 6.40 15.57 55.93
N ILE A 242 7.15 16.68 56.08
CA ILE A 242 7.75 17.06 57.36
C ILE A 242 6.65 17.30 58.40
N SER A 243 5.63 18.10 58.04
CA SER A 243 4.50 18.39 58.93
C SER A 243 3.68 17.15 59.30
N PHE A 244 3.47 16.23 58.34
CA PHE A 244 2.72 14.99 58.56
C PHE A 244 3.47 13.98 59.42
N ASN A 245 4.81 14.12 59.51
CA ASN A 245 5.67 13.49 60.52
C ASN A 245 5.57 11.95 60.58
N LYS A 246 5.39 11.30 59.43
CA LYS A 246 5.46 9.84 59.27
C LYS A 246 6.77 9.42 58.64
N LYS A 247 7.20 8.19 58.92
CA LYS A 247 8.41 7.64 58.30
C LYS A 247 8.25 7.66 56.77
N THR A 248 9.21 8.24 56.06
CA THR A 248 9.12 8.44 54.62
C THR A 248 10.38 7.93 53.93
N LEU A 249 10.20 6.95 53.05
CA LEU A 249 11.19 6.52 52.09
C LEU A 249 11.10 7.43 50.87
N ILE A 250 12.15 8.22 50.60
CA ILE A 250 12.18 9.14 49.47
C ILE A 250 13.23 8.72 48.45
N LEU A 251 12.79 8.51 47.21
CA LEU A 251 13.66 8.12 46.11
C LEU A 251 14.07 9.35 45.30
N PHE A 252 15.32 9.34 44.83
CA PHE A 252 15.84 10.40 43.96
C PHE A 252 15.08 10.40 42.62
N PRO A 253 14.88 11.59 42.00
CA PRO A 253 14.25 11.70 40.70
C PRO A 253 15.08 10.99 39.61
N ASN A 254 14.47 10.83 38.43
CA ASN A 254 15.19 10.35 37.26
C ASN A 254 16.07 11.47 36.68
N ILE A 255 16.89 11.14 35.69
CA ILE A 255 17.88 12.03 35.07
C ILE A 255 17.28 13.18 34.25
N ASP A 256 15.96 13.30 34.21
CA ASP A 256 15.26 14.33 33.47
C ASP A 256 15.70 15.75 33.90
N ALA A 257 15.58 16.72 32.99
CA ALA A 257 16.03 18.09 33.20
C ALA A 257 15.42 18.68 34.49
N GLY A 258 16.27 19.29 35.33
CA GLY A 258 15.87 19.82 36.63
C GLY A 258 16.06 18.86 37.81
N SER A 259 16.50 17.62 37.58
CA SER A 259 16.77 16.62 38.63
C SER A 259 17.72 17.11 39.73
N LYS A 260 18.81 17.80 39.36
CA LYS A 260 19.75 18.39 40.32
C LYS A 260 19.12 19.47 41.19
N GLU A 261 18.24 20.30 40.63
CA GLU A 261 17.56 21.34 41.42
C GLU A 261 16.63 20.71 42.46
N MET A 262 15.91 19.64 42.10
CA MET A 262 15.11 18.89 43.06
C MET A 262 15.97 18.31 44.19
N VAL A 263 17.12 17.68 43.87
CA VAL A 263 18.05 17.19 44.89
C VAL A 263 18.57 18.34 45.78
N ARG A 264 18.84 19.53 45.22
CA ARG A 264 19.22 20.71 46.03
C ARG A 264 18.09 21.17 46.95
N VAL A 265 16.83 21.10 46.53
CA VAL A 265 15.67 21.39 47.41
C VAL A 265 15.63 20.41 48.58
N MET A 266 15.78 19.11 48.29
CA MET A 266 15.82 18.05 49.31
C MET A 266 16.95 18.29 50.33
N ARG A 267 18.15 18.64 49.86
CA ARG A 267 19.30 18.98 50.71
C ARG A 267 19.06 20.22 51.56
N ARG A 268 18.56 21.31 50.96
CA ARG A 268 18.25 22.56 51.68
C ARG A 268 17.22 22.37 52.79
N LYS A 269 16.27 21.46 52.61
CA LYS A 269 15.27 21.10 53.62
C LYS A 269 15.77 20.06 54.64
N GLY A 270 17.04 19.65 54.58
CA GLY A 270 17.64 18.73 55.53
C GLY A 270 17.15 17.28 55.44
N ILE A 271 16.45 16.90 54.37
CA ILE A 271 15.78 15.60 54.24
C ILE A 271 16.78 14.43 54.35
N GLU A 272 17.97 14.55 53.77
CA GLU A 272 19.00 13.49 53.82
C GLU A 272 19.49 13.18 55.26
N GLN A 273 19.36 14.13 56.19
CA GLN A 273 19.79 14.00 57.59
C GLN A 273 18.61 13.89 58.57
N HIS A 274 17.37 13.99 58.08
CA HIS A 274 16.18 14.04 58.92
C HIS A 274 15.81 12.63 59.43
N PRO A 275 15.52 12.44 60.74
CA PRO A 275 15.30 11.10 61.31
C PRO A 275 14.12 10.34 60.69
N ASN A 276 13.08 11.05 60.28
CA ASN A 276 11.91 10.47 59.63
C ASN A 276 12.10 10.09 58.17
N PHE A 277 13.16 10.57 57.52
CA PHE A 277 13.36 10.34 56.09
C PHE A 277 14.48 9.32 55.84
N ARG A 278 14.34 8.59 54.75
CA ARG A 278 15.37 7.75 54.16
C ARG A 278 15.48 8.10 52.69
N ALA A 279 16.51 8.87 52.36
CA ALA A 279 16.78 9.29 50.99
C ALA A 279 17.66 8.25 50.30
N VAL A 280 17.15 7.65 49.21
CA VAL A 280 17.86 6.59 48.50
C VAL A 280 17.86 6.81 46.99
N LYS A 281 18.98 6.48 46.34
CA LYS A 281 19.10 6.61 44.88
C LYS A 281 18.25 5.56 44.18
N HIS A 282 18.36 4.29 44.57
CA HIS A 282 17.65 3.16 43.97
C HIS A 282 17.45 2.04 45.00
N ILE A 283 16.41 1.23 44.76
CA ILE A 283 16.07 0.03 45.52
C ILE A 283 15.87 -1.09 44.51
N PRO A 284 16.46 -2.29 44.71
CA PRO A 284 16.23 -3.45 43.86
C PRO A 284 14.73 -3.70 43.65
N PHE A 285 14.32 -3.98 42.41
CA PHE A 285 12.91 -3.94 42.03
C PHE A 285 12.03 -4.85 42.89
N GLU A 286 12.45 -6.09 43.18
CA GLU A 286 11.67 -7.02 44.01
C GLU A 286 11.47 -6.53 45.45
N GLN A 287 12.46 -5.83 46.02
CA GLN A 287 12.34 -5.21 47.34
C GLN A 287 11.45 -3.97 47.29
N PHE A 288 11.55 -3.19 46.21
CA PHE A 288 10.68 -2.02 45.99
C PHE A 288 9.22 -2.41 45.86
N ILE A 289 8.91 -3.56 45.26
CA ILE A 289 7.55 -4.13 45.22
C ILE A 289 7.01 -4.30 46.64
N GLN A 290 7.77 -4.93 47.55
CA GLN A 290 7.34 -5.11 48.95
C GLN A 290 7.12 -3.76 49.65
N LEU A 291 8.03 -2.80 49.41
CA LEU A 291 7.92 -1.49 50.03
C LEU A 291 6.67 -0.74 49.55
N VAL A 292 6.24 -0.88 48.31
CA VAL A 292 5.02 -0.24 47.81
C VAL A 292 3.76 -1.01 48.20
N SER A 293 3.78 -2.34 48.19
CA SER A 293 2.61 -3.16 48.56
C SER A 293 2.18 -2.96 50.01
N HIS A 294 3.14 -2.69 50.90
CA HIS A 294 2.91 -2.52 52.34
C HIS A 294 2.92 -1.05 52.80
N ALA A 295 3.08 -0.08 51.88
CA ALA A 295 3.12 1.35 52.25
C ALA A 295 1.76 1.85 52.78
N GLY A 296 1.79 2.83 53.70
CA GLY A 296 0.60 3.55 54.13
C GLY A 296 0.00 4.40 53.01
N CYS A 297 0.85 5.05 52.21
CA CYS A 297 0.52 5.58 50.89
C CYS A 297 1.80 5.82 50.06
N MET A 298 1.62 5.99 48.76
CA MET A 298 2.65 6.51 47.86
C MET A 298 2.30 7.94 47.44
N ILE A 299 3.29 8.83 47.37
CA ILE A 299 3.11 10.22 46.94
C ILE A 299 4.15 10.63 45.90
N GLY A 300 3.71 11.38 44.89
CA GLY A 300 4.59 12.01 43.91
C GLY A 300 3.96 12.01 42.53
N ASN A 301 4.71 11.62 41.49
CA ASN A 301 4.19 11.54 40.11
C ASN A 301 4.83 10.40 39.30
N SER A 302 5.28 9.36 40.00
CA SER A 302 5.85 8.16 39.40
C SER A 302 4.78 7.36 38.65
N SER A 303 5.19 6.72 37.54
CA SER A 303 4.34 5.75 36.85
C SER A 303 3.95 4.57 37.74
N CYS A 304 4.80 4.19 38.71
CA CYS A 304 4.52 3.10 39.64
C CYS A 304 3.22 3.37 40.43
N GLY A 305 3.00 4.60 40.91
CA GLY A 305 1.78 4.93 41.66
C GLY A 305 0.51 4.75 40.83
N VAL A 306 0.52 5.20 39.58
CA VAL A 306 -0.66 5.15 38.71
C VAL A 306 -0.84 3.80 38.00
N ARG A 307 0.21 2.99 37.86
CA ARG A 307 0.17 1.72 37.09
C ARG A 307 0.35 0.45 37.90
N GLU A 308 1.16 0.46 38.94
CA GLU A 308 1.64 -0.75 39.61
C GLU A 308 1.07 -0.88 41.02
N ALA A 309 1.03 0.22 41.79
CA ALA A 309 0.54 0.25 43.17
C ALA A 309 -0.92 -0.19 43.31
N GLY A 310 -1.72 -0.03 42.24
CA GLY A 310 -3.10 -0.53 42.17
C GLY A 310 -3.20 -2.05 42.33
N ALA A 311 -2.17 -2.83 41.96
CA ALA A 311 -2.15 -4.28 42.11
C ALA A 311 -2.24 -4.74 43.58
N PHE A 312 -1.89 -3.86 44.52
CA PHE A 312 -1.89 -4.12 45.96
C PHE A 312 -2.97 -3.33 46.70
N GLY A 313 -3.73 -2.48 45.99
CA GLY A 313 -4.67 -1.57 46.63
C GLY A 313 -4.00 -0.47 47.45
N THR A 314 -2.71 -0.17 47.18
CA THR A 314 -1.97 0.86 47.91
C THR A 314 -2.53 2.25 47.57
N PRO A 315 -2.85 3.08 48.58
CA PRO A 315 -3.25 4.48 48.39
C PRO A 315 -2.18 5.31 47.68
N VAL A 316 -2.57 6.14 46.71
CA VAL A 316 -1.64 6.95 45.91
C VAL A 316 -2.11 8.39 45.84
N ILE A 317 -1.17 9.33 46.00
CA ILE A 317 -1.36 10.75 45.75
C ILE A 317 -0.50 11.15 44.55
N ASN A 318 -1.15 11.49 43.43
CA ASN A 318 -0.48 11.93 42.21
C ASN A 318 -0.49 13.46 42.09
N LEU A 319 0.68 14.08 42.13
CA LEU A 319 0.89 15.53 42.16
C LEU A 319 1.28 16.10 40.80
N GLY A 320 0.66 17.22 40.44
CA GLY A 320 1.01 17.99 39.25
C GLY A 320 0.40 17.44 37.96
N THR A 321 0.99 17.85 36.82
CA THR A 321 0.48 17.53 35.48
C THR A 321 0.90 16.16 34.97
N ARG A 322 2.05 15.64 35.41
CA ARG A 322 2.54 14.31 35.00
C ARG A 322 1.56 13.22 35.46
N GLN A 323 1.33 12.24 34.58
CA GLN A 323 0.30 11.19 34.66
C GLN A 323 -1.13 11.64 34.34
N THR A 324 -1.36 12.87 33.89
CA THR A 324 -2.70 13.29 33.46
C THR A 324 -3.10 12.53 32.19
N GLY A 325 -4.28 11.90 32.22
CA GLY A 325 -4.80 11.09 31.11
C GLY A 325 -4.45 9.60 31.18
N ARG A 326 -3.62 9.19 32.15
CA ARG A 326 -3.30 7.78 32.38
C ARG A 326 -4.46 7.04 33.05
N GLU A 327 -4.67 5.78 32.72
CA GLU A 327 -5.69 4.94 33.37
C GLU A 327 -5.31 4.68 34.83
N THR A 328 -6.25 4.84 35.76
CA THR A 328 -6.01 4.64 37.19
C THR A 328 -7.20 3.97 37.86
N GLY A 329 -6.94 3.12 38.86
CA GLY A 329 -7.96 2.61 39.76
C GLY A 329 -8.42 3.66 40.78
N GLU A 330 -9.38 3.29 41.61
CA GLU A 330 -9.93 4.14 42.69
C GLU A 330 -8.92 4.46 43.81
N ASN A 331 -7.77 3.78 43.82
CA ASN A 331 -6.69 3.99 44.79
C ASN A 331 -5.90 5.29 44.57
N VAL A 332 -6.09 5.98 43.44
CA VAL A 332 -5.32 7.18 43.08
C VAL A 332 -6.12 8.47 43.32
N LEU A 333 -5.57 9.36 44.15
CA LEU A 333 -6.04 10.73 44.32
C LEU A 333 -5.15 11.70 43.54
N HIS A 334 -5.72 12.39 42.57
CA HIS A 334 -5.00 13.42 41.81
C HIS A 334 -5.10 14.78 42.48
N VAL A 335 -3.94 15.42 42.71
CA VAL A 335 -3.82 16.82 43.12
C VAL A 335 -3.06 17.54 42.02
N ARG A 336 -3.78 17.94 40.96
CA ARG A 336 -3.19 18.58 39.77
C ARG A 336 -2.59 19.95 40.12
N ASP A 337 -3.36 20.77 40.83
CA ASP A 337 -2.91 22.08 41.32
C ASP A 337 -2.35 21.97 42.74
N ALA A 338 -1.18 21.33 42.86
CA ALA A 338 -0.43 21.19 44.10
C ALA A 338 0.33 22.49 44.49
N ASP A 339 -0.40 23.62 44.52
CA ASP A 339 0.13 24.97 44.63
C ASP A 339 0.36 25.46 46.07
N THR A 340 -0.14 24.71 47.07
CA THR A 340 -0.11 25.06 48.49
C THR A 340 0.19 23.85 49.36
N HIS A 341 0.86 24.08 50.49
CA HIS A 341 1.15 23.07 51.51
C HIS A 341 -0.11 22.36 52.00
N ASN A 342 -1.15 23.13 52.33
CA ASN A 342 -2.37 22.60 52.95
C ASN A 342 -3.14 21.64 52.03
N LYS A 343 -3.14 21.87 50.72
CA LYS A 343 -3.76 20.93 49.77
C LYS A 343 -3.05 19.57 49.77
N ILE A 344 -1.73 19.57 49.76
CA ILE A 344 -0.93 18.32 49.78
C ILE A 344 -1.09 17.62 51.14
N TYR A 345 -1.02 18.39 52.24
CA TYR A 345 -1.23 17.86 53.59
C TYR A 345 -2.62 17.22 53.74
N HIS A 346 -3.67 17.88 53.25
CA HIS A 346 -5.01 17.32 53.30
C HIS A 346 -5.15 16.06 52.43
N ALA A 347 -4.47 15.99 51.28
CA ALA A 347 -4.42 14.77 50.47
C ALA A 347 -3.75 13.61 51.22
N LEU A 348 -2.71 13.89 52.03
CA LEU A 348 -2.10 12.90 52.92
C LEU A 348 -3.10 12.41 53.98
N GLU A 349 -3.83 13.30 54.63
CA GLU A 349 -4.89 12.92 55.59
C GLU A 349 -5.97 12.05 54.95
N LEU A 350 -6.32 12.33 53.70
CA LEU A 350 -7.35 11.57 52.98
C LEU A 350 -6.87 10.20 52.51
N GLN A 351 -5.58 9.97 52.25
CA GLN A 351 -5.08 8.74 51.63
C GLN A 351 -4.29 7.83 52.58
N PHE A 352 -3.54 8.41 53.52
CA PHE A 352 -2.64 7.65 54.38
C PHE A 352 -3.41 6.63 55.24
N GLY A 353 -2.95 5.37 55.20
CA GLY A 353 -3.52 4.28 56.00
C GLY A 353 -4.78 3.65 55.40
N LYS A 354 -5.28 4.15 54.25
CA LYS A 354 -6.36 3.48 53.51
C LYS A 354 -5.88 2.18 52.86
N ARG A 355 -6.85 1.37 52.44
CA ARG A 355 -6.65 0.23 51.55
C ARG A 355 -7.80 0.18 50.55
N TYR A 356 -7.45 -0.09 49.31
CA TYR A 356 -8.38 -0.18 48.18
C TYR A 356 -8.40 -1.60 47.62
N PRO A 357 -9.40 -1.97 46.82
CA PRO A 357 -9.38 -3.21 46.06
C PRO A 357 -8.17 -3.31 45.11
N CYS A 358 -7.61 -4.50 44.99
CA CYS A 358 -6.52 -4.78 44.06
C CYS A 358 -7.02 -4.73 42.61
N SER A 359 -6.37 -3.90 41.77
CA SER A 359 -6.70 -3.74 40.36
C SER A 359 -5.66 -4.37 39.43
N LYS A 360 -6.12 -4.83 38.26
CA LYS A 360 -5.29 -5.51 37.25
C LYS A 360 -5.32 -4.80 35.89
N ILE A 361 -5.48 -3.47 35.90
CA ILE A 361 -5.66 -2.66 34.68
C ILE A 361 -4.51 -2.90 33.69
N TYR A 362 -3.27 -2.91 34.20
CA TYR A 362 -2.07 -2.94 33.37
C TYR A 362 -1.50 -4.34 33.11
N GLY A 363 -2.06 -5.41 33.66
CA GLY A 363 -1.54 -6.74 33.40
C GLY A 363 -2.19 -7.86 34.22
N ASP A 364 -2.10 -9.07 33.66
CA ASP A 364 -2.62 -10.30 34.25
C ASP A 364 -1.52 -11.28 34.72
N GLY A 365 -0.25 -10.86 34.61
CA GLY A 365 0.93 -11.63 35.03
C GLY A 365 1.45 -12.63 34.00
N ASN A 366 0.97 -12.58 32.75
CA ASN A 366 1.41 -13.47 31.68
C ASN A 366 1.89 -12.70 30.43
N ALA A 367 2.50 -11.54 30.62
CA ALA A 367 2.98 -10.73 29.50
C ALA A 367 4.18 -11.38 28.80
N VAL A 368 5.14 -11.93 29.55
CA VAL A 368 6.37 -12.50 28.98
C VAL A 368 6.08 -13.69 28.05
N PRO A 369 5.28 -14.71 28.43
CA PRO A 369 4.94 -15.79 27.51
C PRO A 369 4.30 -15.32 26.20
N ARG A 370 3.44 -14.30 26.25
CA ARG A 370 2.81 -13.71 25.05
C ARG A 370 3.84 -13.01 24.16
N ILE A 371 4.74 -12.25 24.76
CA ILE A 371 5.81 -11.54 24.05
C ILE A 371 6.76 -12.54 23.38
N LEU A 372 7.19 -13.60 24.06
CA LEU A 372 8.05 -14.63 23.47
C LEU A 372 7.37 -15.34 22.29
N LYS A 373 6.09 -15.70 22.44
CA LYS A 373 5.32 -16.29 21.34
C LYS A 373 5.23 -15.33 20.15
N PHE A 374 5.03 -14.04 20.40
CA PHE A 374 4.96 -13.02 19.36
C PHE A 374 6.30 -12.83 18.64
N LEU A 375 7.41 -12.81 19.38
CA LEU A 375 8.76 -12.79 18.79
C LEU A 375 9.01 -13.99 17.87
N ARG A 376 8.57 -15.20 18.26
CA ARG A 376 8.67 -16.40 17.40
C ARG A 376 7.80 -16.33 16.14
N SER A 377 6.75 -15.53 16.16
CA SER A 377 5.84 -15.39 15.01
C SER A 377 6.35 -14.39 13.95
N ILE A 378 7.42 -13.66 14.24
CA ILE A 378 7.99 -12.68 13.32
C ILE A 378 8.65 -13.40 12.14
N ASP A 379 8.11 -13.18 10.94
CA ASP A 379 8.73 -13.61 9.70
C ASP A 379 9.85 -12.64 9.31
N LEU A 380 11.08 -13.15 9.21
CA LEU A 380 12.25 -12.36 8.85
C LEU A 380 12.32 -12.05 7.34
N ASP A 381 11.60 -12.82 6.52
CA ASP A 381 11.53 -12.63 5.06
C ASP A 381 10.50 -11.55 4.66
N GLU A 382 9.63 -11.12 5.58
CA GLU A 382 8.68 -10.05 5.35
C GLU A 382 9.38 -8.70 5.08
N PRO A 383 8.90 -7.87 4.14
CA PRO A 383 9.45 -6.53 3.92
C PRO A 383 9.42 -5.72 5.22
N LEU A 384 10.56 -5.11 5.55
CA LEU A 384 10.71 -4.32 6.77
C LEU A 384 9.97 -2.97 6.70
N GLN A 385 9.66 -2.51 5.48
CA GLN A 385 9.05 -1.20 5.28
C GLN A 385 7.72 -1.10 6.02
N LYS A 386 7.61 -0.12 6.90
CA LYS A 386 6.43 0.13 7.70
C LYS A 386 5.38 0.91 6.90
N THR A 387 4.13 0.46 6.99
CA THR A 387 2.97 1.13 6.39
C THR A 387 2.02 1.57 7.50
N PHE A 388 1.53 2.81 7.42
CA PHE A 388 0.51 3.31 8.35
C PHE A 388 -0.89 2.99 7.82
N CYS A 389 -1.68 2.31 8.64
CA CYS A 389 -3.06 1.89 8.32
C CYS A 389 -4.03 3.03 8.63
N PHE A 390 -4.03 4.07 7.80
CA PHE A 390 -5.05 5.10 7.90
C PHE A 390 -6.42 4.48 7.55
N PRO A 391 -7.50 4.80 8.29
CA PRO A 391 -8.84 4.46 7.83
C PRO A 391 -9.03 5.04 6.41
N PRO A 392 -9.86 4.42 5.56
CA PRO A 392 -10.12 4.92 4.22
C PRO A 392 -10.76 6.31 4.30
N VAL A 393 -9.92 7.33 4.34
CA VAL A 393 -10.22 8.64 3.78
C VAL A 393 -10.45 8.34 2.31
N LYS A 394 -11.51 8.90 1.68
CA LYS A 394 -11.67 8.87 0.20
C LYS A 394 -10.26 9.00 -0.38
N ASP A 395 -9.76 7.95 -1.03
CA ASP A 395 -8.36 7.92 -1.42
C ASP A 395 -8.06 9.26 -2.08
N PRO A 396 -7.05 10.02 -1.61
CA PRO A 396 -6.48 11.00 -2.49
C PRO A 396 -6.03 10.17 -3.68
N ILE A 397 -6.81 10.27 -4.78
CA ILE A 397 -6.58 9.55 -6.03
C ILE A 397 -5.09 9.66 -6.27
N SER A 398 -4.36 8.56 -6.05
CA SER A 398 -2.93 8.55 -6.27
C SER A 398 -2.75 8.91 -7.74
N GLN A 399 -2.26 10.12 -8.00
CA GLN A 399 -1.97 10.59 -9.35
C GLN A 399 -0.64 9.99 -9.81
N ASP A 400 -0.51 8.67 -9.70
CA ASP A 400 0.53 7.94 -10.42
C ASP A 400 0.08 7.87 -11.88
N ILE A 401 0.96 8.26 -12.80
CA ILE A 401 0.67 8.24 -14.24
C ILE A 401 0.34 6.82 -14.70
N ASP A 402 0.92 5.79 -14.11
CA ASP A 402 0.62 4.39 -14.49
C ASP A 402 -0.79 3.99 -14.05
N HIS A 403 -1.22 4.43 -12.86
CA HIS A 403 -2.60 4.24 -12.41
C HIS A 403 -3.60 5.05 -13.26
N ILE A 404 -3.26 6.27 -13.66
CA ILE A 404 -4.09 7.09 -14.57
C ILE A 404 -4.21 6.40 -15.94
N LEU A 405 -3.11 5.87 -16.49
CA LEU A 405 -3.09 5.18 -17.78
C LEU A 405 -3.81 3.82 -17.73
N GLU A 406 -3.85 3.15 -16.59
CA GLU A 406 -4.58 1.89 -16.40
C GLU A 406 -6.07 2.08 -16.12
N THR A 407 -6.44 3.15 -15.41
CA THR A 407 -7.84 3.42 -15.05
C THR A 407 -8.60 4.20 -16.12
N GLN A 408 -7.97 5.15 -16.83
CA GLN A 408 -8.65 5.86 -17.93
C GLN A 408 -8.90 4.92 -19.10
N SER A 409 -10.17 4.76 -19.44
CA SER A 409 -10.62 3.79 -20.42
C SER A 409 -11.63 4.40 -21.39
N ALA A 410 -11.77 3.76 -22.54
CA ALA A 410 -12.79 4.03 -23.54
C ALA A 410 -13.71 2.82 -23.65
N LEU A 411 -14.99 3.08 -23.91
CA LEU A 411 -15.89 2.05 -24.39
C LEU A 411 -15.82 2.02 -25.91
N ALA A 412 -15.40 0.90 -26.49
CA ALA A 412 -15.28 0.72 -27.92
C ALA A 412 -16.39 -0.20 -28.43
N VAL A 413 -17.06 0.20 -29.50
CA VAL A 413 -18.07 -0.58 -30.21
C VAL A 413 -17.58 -0.84 -31.62
N ASP A 414 -17.72 -2.06 -32.12
CA ASP A 414 -17.45 -2.39 -33.51
C ASP A 414 -18.62 -3.17 -34.13
N LEU A 415 -19.15 -2.61 -35.22
CA LEU A 415 -20.29 -3.09 -35.97
C LEU A 415 -19.83 -3.69 -37.29
N GLY A 416 -19.31 -4.92 -37.23
CA GLY A 416 -18.94 -5.69 -38.41
C GLY A 416 -20.14 -6.32 -39.11
N GLY A 417 -19.94 -6.81 -40.34
CA GLY A 417 -20.98 -7.49 -41.12
C GLY A 417 -21.46 -8.85 -40.57
N THR A 418 -20.92 -9.31 -39.44
CA THR A 418 -21.28 -10.61 -38.83
C THR A 418 -21.48 -10.49 -37.33
N ASN A 419 -20.53 -9.85 -36.63
CA ASN A 419 -20.56 -9.71 -35.18
C ASN A 419 -20.60 -8.24 -34.76
N LEU A 420 -21.31 -7.98 -33.68
CA LEU A 420 -21.28 -6.75 -32.92
C LEU A 420 -20.42 -7.00 -31.68
N ARG A 421 -19.41 -6.15 -31.49
CA ARG A 421 -18.45 -6.26 -30.39
C ARG A 421 -18.47 -4.99 -29.56
N VAL A 422 -18.38 -5.14 -28.24
CA VAL A 422 -18.19 -4.04 -27.30
C VAL A 422 -17.00 -4.37 -26.41
N ALA A 423 -16.12 -3.41 -26.13
CA ALA A 423 -14.97 -3.62 -25.26
C ALA A 423 -14.67 -2.43 -24.38
N ILE A 424 -14.10 -2.71 -23.21
CA ILE A 424 -13.46 -1.74 -22.33
C ILE A 424 -11.98 -1.74 -22.70
N VAL A 425 -11.44 -0.59 -23.11
CA VAL A 425 -10.06 -0.46 -23.58
C VAL A 425 -9.36 0.64 -22.78
N CYS A 426 -8.25 0.34 -22.11
CA CYS A 426 -7.50 1.33 -21.34
C CYS A 426 -6.65 2.25 -22.22
N MET A 427 -6.09 3.32 -21.65
CA MET A 427 -5.29 4.32 -22.37
C MET A 427 -4.07 3.72 -23.09
N ARG A 428 -3.52 2.61 -22.59
CA ARG A 428 -2.39 1.87 -23.22
C ARG A 428 -2.81 1.05 -24.46
N GLY A 429 -4.11 0.92 -24.74
CA GLY A 429 -4.62 0.09 -25.83
C GLY A 429 -4.87 -1.37 -25.47
N THR A 430 -4.83 -1.72 -24.17
CA THR A 430 -5.16 -3.07 -23.71
C THR A 430 -6.68 -3.24 -23.62
N ILE A 431 -7.20 -4.31 -24.23
CA ILE A 431 -8.61 -4.71 -24.09
C ILE A 431 -8.78 -5.37 -22.70
N VAL A 432 -9.40 -4.66 -21.78
CA VAL A 432 -9.65 -5.14 -20.39
C VAL A 432 -10.75 -6.19 -20.38
N LYS A 433 -11.81 -5.96 -21.16
CA LYS A 433 -12.93 -6.89 -21.30
C LYS A 433 -13.60 -6.71 -22.65
N LYS A 434 -14.02 -7.81 -23.28
CA LYS A 434 -14.68 -7.84 -24.59
C LYS A 434 -15.96 -8.67 -24.54
N TYR A 435 -17.01 -8.15 -25.16
CA TYR A 435 -18.30 -8.81 -25.37
C TYR A 435 -18.50 -8.96 -26.87
N SER A 436 -19.07 -10.09 -27.30
CA SER A 436 -19.34 -10.36 -28.71
C SER A 436 -20.71 -11.02 -28.84
N GLN A 437 -21.50 -10.52 -29.77
CA GLN A 437 -22.81 -11.07 -30.14
C GLN A 437 -22.96 -11.02 -31.67
N PRO A 438 -23.81 -11.88 -32.28
CA PRO A 438 -24.18 -11.73 -33.69
C PRO A 438 -24.78 -10.34 -33.94
N ASN A 439 -24.37 -9.67 -35.02
CA ASN A 439 -24.93 -8.37 -35.39
C ASN A 439 -26.37 -8.58 -35.93
N PRO A 440 -27.42 -8.00 -35.29
CA PRO A 440 -28.79 -8.16 -35.74
C PRO A 440 -29.00 -7.63 -37.17
N LYS A 441 -30.03 -8.13 -37.86
CA LYS A 441 -30.33 -7.72 -39.25
C LYS A 441 -31.21 -6.47 -39.33
N THR A 442 -32.04 -6.21 -38.32
CA THR A 442 -32.92 -5.02 -38.28
C THR A 442 -32.29 -3.89 -37.47
N PHE A 443 -32.68 -2.65 -37.78
CA PHE A 443 -32.20 -1.44 -37.10
C PHE A 443 -32.53 -1.46 -35.60
N GLU A 444 -33.80 -1.71 -35.25
CA GLU A 444 -34.28 -1.64 -33.86
C GLU A 444 -33.54 -2.62 -32.95
N ALA A 445 -33.45 -3.89 -33.37
CA ALA A 445 -32.76 -4.92 -32.60
C ALA A 445 -31.26 -4.63 -32.46
N ARG A 446 -30.65 -4.00 -33.47
CA ARG A 446 -29.24 -3.59 -33.42
C ARG A 446 -29.01 -2.48 -32.41
N MET A 447 -29.83 -1.43 -32.43
CA MET A 447 -29.73 -0.33 -31.48
C MET A 447 -29.98 -0.78 -30.04
N GLU A 448 -30.99 -1.63 -29.81
CA GLU A 448 -31.24 -2.21 -28.49
C GLU A 448 -30.03 -3.01 -27.99
N LEU A 449 -29.42 -3.83 -28.87
CA LEU A 449 -28.25 -4.62 -28.51
C LEU A 449 -27.01 -3.75 -28.22
N ILE A 450 -26.77 -2.69 -29.01
CA ILE A 450 -25.69 -1.73 -28.75
C ILE A 450 -25.84 -1.14 -27.35
N LEU A 451 -27.02 -0.58 -27.05
CA LEU A 451 -27.29 0.08 -25.78
C LEU A 451 -27.20 -0.89 -24.60
N LYS A 452 -27.71 -2.11 -24.76
CA LYS A 452 -27.61 -3.15 -23.75
C LYS A 452 -26.15 -3.51 -23.46
N MET A 453 -25.37 -3.85 -24.49
CA MET A 453 -23.97 -4.25 -24.31
C MET A 453 -23.10 -3.10 -23.77
N CYS A 454 -23.39 -1.86 -24.16
CA CYS A 454 -22.71 -0.70 -23.58
C CYS A 454 -23.03 -0.49 -22.10
N ASN A 455 -24.31 -0.63 -21.71
CA ASN A 455 -24.73 -0.53 -20.31
C ASN A 455 -24.13 -1.65 -19.44
N ASP A 456 -24.04 -2.86 -19.96
CA ASP A 456 -23.43 -3.99 -19.25
C ASP A 456 -21.91 -3.76 -19.08
N ALA A 457 -21.23 -3.28 -20.12
CA ALA A 457 -19.82 -2.91 -20.06
C ALA A 457 -19.55 -1.74 -19.10
N MET A 458 -20.42 -0.73 -19.06
CA MET A 458 -20.33 0.38 -18.10
C MET A 458 -20.44 -0.10 -16.65
N ARG A 459 -21.37 -1.02 -16.37
CA ARG A 459 -21.51 -1.63 -15.03
C ARG A 459 -20.25 -2.40 -14.63
N ASP A 460 -19.71 -3.19 -15.55
CA ASP A 460 -18.48 -3.95 -15.30
C ASP A 460 -17.25 -3.04 -15.17
N ALA A 461 -17.19 -1.91 -15.89
CA ALA A 461 -16.10 -0.95 -15.79
C ALA A 461 -15.96 -0.38 -14.37
N VAL A 462 -17.07 -0.13 -13.67
CA VAL A 462 -17.05 0.33 -12.27
C VAL A 462 -16.41 -0.74 -11.37
N GLY A 463 -16.78 -2.01 -11.53
CA GLY A 463 -16.22 -3.12 -10.77
C GLY A 463 -14.75 -3.40 -11.08
N LEU A 464 -14.31 -3.08 -12.30
CA LEU A 464 -12.93 -3.21 -12.78
C LEU A 464 -12.07 -1.95 -12.53
N ASN A 465 -12.59 -0.98 -11.79
CA ASN A 465 -11.93 0.30 -11.51
C ASN A 465 -11.49 1.07 -12.78
N CYS A 466 -12.29 0.98 -13.84
CA CYS A 466 -12.06 1.66 -15.12
C CYS A 466 -12.95 2.91 -15.21
N ARG A 467 -12.34 4.09 -15.36
CA ARG A 467 -13.03 5.34 -15.64
C ARG A 467 -13.25 5.50 -17.15
N ILE A 468 -14.48 5.30 -17.60
CA ILE A 468 -14.86 5.48 -19.01
C ILE A 468 -14.92 6.97 -19.35
N LEU A 469 -14.15 7.40 -20.35
CA LEU A 469 -14.07 8.78 -20.83
C LEU A 469 -15.10 9.11 -21.92
N GLY A 470 -15.61 8.10 -22.61
CA GLY A 470 -16.50 8.24 -23.75
C GLY A 470 -16.70 6.93 -24.50
N VAL A 471 -17.50 6.98 -25.56
CA VAL A 471 -17.79 5.84 -26.44
C VAL A 471 -17.26 6.11 -27.84
N GLY A 472 -16.48 5.17 -28.37
CA GLY A 472 -16.07 5.16 -29.76
C GLY A 472 -16.78 4.06 -30.51
N VAL A 473 -17.25 4.34 -31.72
CA VAL A 473 -18.01 3.40 -32.55
C VAL A 473 -17.33 3.26 -33.91
N SER A 474 -16.88 2.05 -34.20
CA SER A 474 -16.48 1.59 -35.52
C SER A 474 -17.68 0.94 -36.20
N THR A 475 -17.95 1.29 -37.46
CA THR A 475 -19.02 0.69 -38.24
C THR A 475 -18.67 0.57 -39.71
N GLY A 476 -19.16 -0.49 -40.35
CA GLY A 476 -19.22 -0.55 -41.81
C GLY A 476 -20.14 0.54 -42.37
N GLY A 477 -19.80 1.02 -43.57
CA GLY A 477 -20.52 2.09 -44.27
C GLY A 477 -19.86 3.46 -44.14
N ARG A 478 -20.39 4.43 -44.90
CA ARG A 478 -19.90 5.81 -44.89
C ARG A 478 -20.47 6.54 -43.70
N VAL A 479 -19.61 7.20 -42.94
CA VAL A 479 -19.96 7.87 -41.69
C VAL A 479 -19.59 9.33 -41.80
N ASN A 480 -20.47 10.23 -41.35
CA ASN A 480 -20.12 11.60 -41.03
C ASN A 480 -19.68 11.65 -39.56
N PRO A 481 -18.37 11.74 -39.25
CA PRO A 481 -17.88 11.71 -37.87
C PRO A 481 -18.20 13.00 -37.10
N GLN A 482 -18.43 14.11 -37.83
CA GLN A 482 -18.75 15.40 -37.22
C GLN A 482 -20.11 15.35 -36.52
N ASP A 483 -21.08 14.67 -37.11
CA ASP A 483 -22.43 14.52 -36.56
C ASP A 483 -22.64 13.17 -35.84
N GLY A 484 -21.79 12.16 -36.13
CA GLY A 484 -21.94 10.80 -35.58
C GLY A 484 -23.03 10.00 -36.30
N VAL A 485 -23.21 10.26 -37.60
CA VAL A 485 -24.29 9.70 -38.42
C VAL A 485 -23.72 8.75 -39.48
N VAL A 486 -24.28 7.55 -39.56
CA VAL A 486 -24.03 6.63 -40.68
C VAL A 486 -24.86 7.08 -41.87
N LEU A 487 -24.20 7.55 -42.92
CA LEU A 487 -24.85 8.07 -44.12
C LEU A 487 -25.47 6.92 -44.91
N HIS A 488 -24.68 5.88 -45.20
CA HIS A 488 -25.13 4.73 -45.98
C HIS A 488 -24.18 3.55 -45.85
N SER A 489 -24.72 2.35 -45.65
CA SER A 489 -24.00 1.07 -45.67
C SER A 489 -24.34 0.24 -46.91
N THR A 490 -23.42 -0.63 -47.33
CA THR A 490 -23.75 -1.68 -48.31
C THR A 490 -24.70 -2.71 -47.68
N LYS A 491 -25.18 -3.66 -48.49
CA LYS A 491 -26.08 -4.74 -48.03
C LYS A 491 -25.47 -5.66 -46.96
N LEU A 492 -24.19 -5.48 -46.60
CA LEU A 492 -23.55 -6.16 -45.48
C LEU A 492 -24.20 -5.84 -44.14
N ILE A 493 -24.69 -4.60 -43.95
CA ILE A 493 -25.46 -4.19 -42.78
C ILE A 493 -26.80 -3.63 -43.27
N GLN A 494 -27.87 -4.40 -43.03
CA GLN A 494 -29.22 -4.05 -43.45
C GLN A 494 -29.82 -2.95 -42.55
N GLU A 495 -30.69 -2.12 -43.13
CA GLU A 495 -31.36 -1.00 -42.44
C GLU A 495 -30.36 -0.03 -41.78
N TRP A 496 -29.28 0.31 -42.50
CA TRP A 496 -28.15 1.09 -41.98
C TRP A 496 -27.79 2.28 -42.89
N SER A 497 -28.76 3.17 -43.08
CA SER A 497 -28.63 4.40 -43.88
C SER A 497 -29.33 5.56 -43.17
N SER A 498 -28.69 6.72 -43.14
CA SER A 498 -29.14 7.92 -42.41
C SER A 498 -29.42 7.65 -40.92
N VAL A 499 -28.55 6.88 -40.26
CA VAL A 499 -28.69 6.46 -38.86
C VAL A 499 -27.84 7.33 -37.95
N ASP A 500 -28.48 8.05 -37.03
CA ASP A 500 -27.80 8.74 -35.93
C ASP A 500 -27.46 7.75 -34.81
N LEU A 501 -26.16 7.57 -34.56
CA LEU A 501 -25.66 6.73 -33.47
C LEU A 501 -25.25 7.55 -32.25
N ARG A 502 -24.84 8.81 -32.43
CA ARG A 502 -24.32 9.63 -31.33
C ARG A 502 -25.43 9.94 -30.34
N THR A 503 -26.55 10.47 -30.79
CA THR A 503 -27.64 10.94 -29.90
C THR A 503 -28.15 9.83 -28.99
N PRO A 504 -28.64 8.67 -29.49
CA PRO A 504 -29.21 7.63 -28.62
C PRO A 504 -28.19 7.03 -27.65
N ILE A 505 -26.92 6.87 -28.07
CA ILE A 505 -25.87 6.32 -27.21
C ILE A 505 -25.45 7.35 -26.15
N SER A 506 -25.31 8.62 -26.54
CA SER A 506 -24.97 9.72 -25.64
C SER A 506 -26.07 9.95 -24.59
N ASP A 507 -27.33 9.95 -25.00
CA ASP A 507 -28.47 10.16 -24.10
C ASP A 507 -28.60 9.02 -23.08
N ALA A 508 -28.38 7.78 -23.52
CA ALA A 508 -28.48 6.61 -22.66
C ALA A 508 -27.31 6.47 -21.67
N LEU A 509 -26.09 6.85 -22.06
CA LEU A 509 -24.87 6.61 -21.27
C LEU A 509 -24.32 7.87 -20.60
N HIS A 510 -24.82 9.04 -20.97
CA HIS A 510 -24.32 10.35 -20.54
C HIS A 510 -22.82 10.55 -20.81
N LEU A 511 -22.38 10.07 -21.98
CA LEU A 511 -20.98 10.09 -22.41
C LEU A 511 -20.85 10.65 -23.84
N PRO A 512 -19.75 11.35 -24.16
CA PRO A 512 -19.50 11.78 -25.53
C PRO A 512 -19.26 10.56 -26.45
N VAL A 513 -19.78 10.64 -27.68
CA VAL A 513 -19.74 9.54 -28.66
C VAL A 513 -19.07 9.97 -29.96
N TRP A 514 -18.07 9.21 -30.38
CA TRP A 514 -17.41 9.34 -31.69
C TRP A 514 -17.76 8.14 -32.56
N VAL A 515 -17.96 8.38 -33.85
CA VAL A 515 -18.35 7.35 -34.81
C VAL A 515 -17.50 7.56 -36.05
N ASP A 516 -16.88 6.49 -36.55
CA ASP A 516 -16.18 6.52 -37.84
C ASP A 516 -16.29 5.16 -38.54
N ASN A 517 -15.89 5.14 -39.81
CA ASN A 517 -15.79 3.94 -40.60
C ASN A 517 -14.77 2.95 -40.00
N ASP A 518 -15.02 1.65 -40.17
CA ASP A 518 -14.17 0.56 -39.66
C ASP A 518 -12.73 0.57 -40.22
N GLY A 519 -12.55 0.90 -41.50
CA GLY A 519 -11.25 1.10 -42.12
C GLY A 519 -10.50 2.32 -41.58
N ASN A 520 -11.21 3.44 -41.39
CA ASN A 520 -10.66 4.64 -40.74
C ASN A 520 -10.23 4.35 -39.29
N CYS A 521 -11.08 3.65 -38.54
CA CYS A 521 -10.77 3.18 -37.18
C CYS A 521 -9.51 2.31 -37.18
N ALA A 522 -9.38 1.35 -38.10
CA ALA A 522 -8.17 0.53 -38.22
C ALA A 522 -6.91 1.39 -38.45
N ALA A 523 -6.97 2.42 -39.29
CA ALA A 523 -5.85 3.36 -39.46
C ALA A 523 -5.54 4.16 -38.18
N LEU A 524 -6.56 4.61 -37.43
CA LEU A 524 -6.35 5.28 -36.15
C LEU A 524 -5.70 4.37 -35.10
N ALA A 525 -6.08 3.09 -35.08
CA ALA A 525 -5.45 2.09 -34.20
C ALA A 525 -3.97 1.91 -34.54
N GLU A 526 -3.64 1.80 -35.83
CA GLU A 526 -2.24 1.70 -36.27
C GLU A 526 -1.45 2.97 -35.93
N ARG A 527 -2.06 4.15 -36.07
CA ARG A 527 -1.44 5.43 -35.71
C ARG A 527 -1.10 5.50 -34.23
N LYS A 528 -1.96 4.97 -33.35
CA LYS A 528 -1.81 5.10 -31.89
C LYS A 528 -1.03 3.94 -31.26
N PHE A 529 -1.34 2.71 -31.65
CA PHE A 529 -0.88 1.48 -30.97
C PHE A 529 -0.02 0.57 -31.85
N GLY A 530 -0.08 0.72 -33.18
CA GLY A 530 0.52 -0.22 -34.13
C GLY A 530 1.69 0.35 -34.92
N HIS A 531 1.85 -0.16 -36.14
CA HIS A 531 2.99 0.13 -37.02
C HIS A 531 2.93 1.53 -37.66
N GLY A 532 1.81 2.24 -37.53
CA GLY A 532 1.66 3.62 -37.99
C GLY A 532 2.13 4.67 -36.97
N LYS A 533 2.59 4.25 -35.79
CA LYS A 533 3.01 5.17 -34.73
C LYS A 533 4.23 6.00 -35.15
N GLY A 534 4.06 7.32 -35.14
CA GLY A 534 5.10 8.27 -35.56
C GLY A 534 5.30 8.36 -37.07
N VAL A 535 4.45 7.70 -37.86
CA VAL A 535 4.50 7.74 -39.32
C VAL A 535 3.50 8.77 -39.83
N GLU A 536 4.01 9.79 -40.50
CA GLU A 536 3.18 10.93 -40.97
C GLU A 536 2.20 10.55 -42.08
N ASN A 537 2.60 9.63 -42.97
CA ASN A 537 1.85 9.27 -44.16
C ASN A 537 1.85 7.74 -44.34
N PHE A 538 0.72 7.09 -44.08
CA PHE A 538 0.55 5.64 -44.29
C PHE A 538 -0.88 5.29 -44.69
N VAL A 539 -1.03 4.09 -45.26
CA VAL A 539 -2.34 3.52 -45.62
C VAL A 539 -2.52 2.19 -44.93
N THR A 540 -3.69 1.99 -44.32
CA THR A 540 -4.11 0.69 -43.78
C THR A 540 -5.15 0.07 -44.69
N VAL A 541 -5.00 -1.22 -44.98
CA VAL A 541 -5.99 -2.03 -45.68
C VAL A 541 -6.40 -3.18 -44.77
N ILE A 542 -7.65 -3.18 -44.31
CA ILE A 542 -8.19 -4.20 -43.42
C ILE A 542 -8.99 -5.23 -44.22
N THR A 543 -8.59 -6.49 -44.12
CA THR A 543 -9.20 -7.62 -44.84
C THR A 543 -9.96 -8.53 -43.88
N GLY A 544 -11.28 -8.58 -44.03
CA GLY A 544 -12.19 -9.38 -43.22
C GLY A 544 -13.30 -9.96 -44.09
N THR A 545 -14.56 -9.79 -43.66
CA THR A 545 -15.72 -10.13 -44.50
C THR A 545 -15.69 -9.34 -45.82
N GLY A 546 -15.35 -8.04 -45.75
CA GLY A 546 -15.04 -7.16 -46.89
C GLY A 546 -13.60 -6.66 -46.87
N ILE A 547 -13.30 -5.59 -47.60
CA ILE A 547 -12.02 -4.87 -47.56
C ILE A 547 -12.27 -3.41 -47.22
N GLY A 548 -11.86 -3.01 -46.02
CA GLY A 548 -11.86 -1.61 -45.58
C GLY A 548 -10.51 -0.94 -45.83
N GLY A 549 -10.49 0.39 -45.74
CA GLY A 549 -9.28 1.17 -45.89
C GLY A 549 -9.27 2.42 -45.02
N GLY A 550 -8.08 2.90 -44.70
CA GLY A 550 -7.87 4.17 -44.04
C GLY A 550 -6.59 4.82 -44.51
N ILE A 551 -6.62 6.14 -44.74
CA ILE A 551 -5.49 6.92 -45.21
C ILE A 551 -5.14 7.95 -44.14
N ILE A 552 -3.90 7.89 -43.64
CA ILE A 552 -3.30 8.94 -42.82
C ILE A 552 -2.38 9.78 -43.71
N HIS A 553 -2.62 11.08 -43.74
CA HIS A 553 -1.80 12.06 -44.45
C HIS A 553 -1.54 13.27 -43.54
N HIS A 554 -0.29 13.67 -43.39
CA HIS A 554 0.13 14.70 -42.43
C HIS A 554 -0.38 14.43 -41.00
N ASN A 555 -0.28 13.17 -40.54
CA ASN A 555 -0.74 12.66 -39.24
C ASN A 555 -2.27 12.65 -39.02
N GLU A 556 -3.08 13.06 -39.99
CA GLU A 556 -4.54 13.11 -39.87
C GLU A 556 -5.24 12.17 -40.87
N LEU A 557 -6.46 11.75 -40.53
CA LEU A 557 -7.29 10.96 -41.42
C LEU A 557 -7.75 11.78 -42.63
N VAL A 558 -7.80 11.13 -43.78
CA VAL A 558 -8.45 11.67 -44.99
C VAL A 558 -9.86 11.10 -45.10
N HIS A 559 -10.87 11.87 -44.69
CA HIS A 559 -12.29 11.48 -44.87
C HIS A 559 -12.86 11.82 -46.25
N GLY A 560 -12.25 12.78 -46.96
CA GLY A 560 -12.77 13.29 -48.23
C GLY A 560 -13.92 14.28 -48.05
N SER A 561 -14.33 14.94 -49.15
CA SER A 561 -15.32 16.03 -49.13
C SER A 561 -16.73 15.61 -48.68
N THR A 562 -17.08 14.34 -48.90
CA THR A 562 -18.39 13.76 -48.57
C THR A 562 -18.28 12.49 -47.73
N PHE A 563 -17.18 12.36 -46.97
CA PHE A 563 -16.91 11.22 -46.08
C PHE A 563 -16.87 9.84 -46.78
N CYS A 564 -16.28 9.81 -47.98
CA CYS A 564 -16.19 8.62 -48.83
C CYS A 564 -14.77 8.37 -49.35
N ALA A 565 -13.76 9.05 -48.81
CA ALA A 565 -12.36 8.68 -49.08
C ALA A 565 -12.03 7.35 -48.40
N ALA A 566 -10.95 6.71 -48.85
CA ALA A 566 -10.46 5.44 -48.31
C ALA A 566 -11.45 4.25 -48.37
N GLU A 567 -12.46 4.28 -49.23
CA GLU A 567 -13.26 3.11 -49.65
C GLU A 567 -12.43 2.18 -50.57
N LEU A 568 -11.27 1.75 -50.08
CA LEU A 568 -10.20 1.11 -50.84
C LEU A 568 -10.65 -0.23 -51.42
N GLY A 569 -11.55 -0.95 -50.74
CA GLY A 569 -12.16 -2.20 -51.22
C GLY A 569 -12.86 -2.06 -52.58
N HIS A 570 -13.29 -0.85 -52.93
CA HIS A 570 -14.06 -0.57 -54.15
C HIS A 570 -13.21 -0.03 -55.30
N ILE A 571 -11.88 0.06 -55.15
CA ILE A 571 -10.96 0.33 -56.26
C ILE A 571 -11.14 -0.73 -57.35
N MET A 572 -11.51 -0.31 -58.55
CA MET A 572 -11.65 -1.21 -59.70
C MET A 572 -10.28 -1.54 -60.30
N VAL A 573 -10.02 -2.82 -60.49
CA VAL A 573 -8.77 -3.34 -61.08
C VAL A 573 -9.01 -4.22 -62.31
N SER A 574 -10.27 -4.37 -62.74
CA SER A 574 -10.66 -5.09 -63.95
C SER A 574 -11.97 -4.55 -64.52
N LEU A 575 -12.01 -4.31 -65.84
CA LEU A 575 -13.23 -3.91 -66.55
C LEU A 575 -14.27 -5.04 -66.62
N GLU A 576 -13.81 -6.29 -66.72
CA GLU A 576 -14.66 -7.49 -66.85
C GLU A 576 -14.59 -8.40 -65.61
N GLY A 577 -14.38 -7.81 -64.44
CA GLY A 577 -14.20 -8.54 -63.19
C GLY A 577 -15.49 -9.13 -62.58
N PRO A 578 -15.40 -9.81 -61.42
CA PRO A 578 -16.55 -10.34 -60.68
C PRO A 578 -17.42 -9.20 -60.16
N GLU A 579 -18.69 -9.51 -59.93
CA GLU A 579 -19.64 -8.57 -59.31
C GLU A 579 -19.29 -8.31 -57.84
N CYS A 580 -19.40 -7.04 -57.45
CA CYS A 580 -19.20 -6.55 -56.10
C CYS A 580 -20.54 -6.19 -55.46
N MET A 581 -20.65 -6.37 -54.14
CA MET A 581 -21.85 -6.03 -53.37
C MET A 581 -22.18 -4.54 -53.38
N CYS A 582 -21.24 -3.67 -53.76
CA CYS A 582 -21.49 -2.24 -53.96
C CYS A 582 -22.33 -1.94 -55.22
N GLY A 583 -22.53 -2.91 -56.11
CA GLY A 583 -23.26 -2.77 -57.38
C GLY A 583 -22.35 -2.61 -58.61
N SER A 584 -21.03 -2.47 -58.42
CA SER A 584 -20.05 -2.42 -59.51
C SER A 584 -19.45 -3.81 -59.83
N ARG A 585 -18.44 -3.84 -60.70
CA ARG A 585 -17.66 -5.05 -61.05
C ARG A 585 -16.16 -4.77 -60.98
N GLY A 586 -15.39 -5.82 -60.68
CA GLY A 586 -13.92 -5.76 -60.71
C GLY A 586 -13.27 -4.97 -59.58
N CYS A 587 -14.00 -4.67 -58.51
CA CYS A 587 -13.45 -4.12 -57.27
C CYS A 587 -12.49 -5.11 -56.60
N ILE A 588 -11.44 -4.63 -55.92
CA ILE A 588 -10.52 -5.50 -55.18
C ILE A 588 -11.23 -6.38 -54.13
N GLU A 589 -12.27 -5.85 -53.47
CA GLU A 589 -13.06 -6.59 -52.48
C GLU A 589 -13.73 -7.83 -53.10
N ALA A 590 -14.19 -7.72 -54.35
CA ALA A 590 -14.86 -8.82 -55.06
C ALA A 590 -13.89 -9.95 -55.46
N TYR A 591 -12.58 -9.73 -55.33
CA TYR A 591 -11.53 -10.72 -55.53
C TYR A 591 -10.92 -11.24 -54.22
N ALA A 592 -10.61 -10.34 -53.29
CA ALA A 592 -9.65 -10.62 -52.21
C ALA A 592 -10.23 -10.57 -50.80
N SER A 593 -11.52 -10.22 -50.63
CA SER A 593 -12.17 -10.29 -49.32
C SER A 593 -12.38 -11.73 -48.85
N GLY A 594 -12.61 -11.93 -47.55
CA GLY A 594 -12.97 -13.23 -47.00
C GLY A 594 -14.24 -13.81 -47.63
N MET A 595 -15.23 -12.96 -47.94
CA MET A 595 -16.45 -13.39 -48.62
C MET A 595 -16.17 -13.83 -50.07
N ALA A 596 -15.32 -13.10 -50.80
CA ALA A 596 -14.92 -13.49 -52.15
C ALA A 596 -14.17 -14.83 -52.14
N LEU A 597 -13.19 -15.00 -51.25
CA LEU A 597 -12.46 -16.26 -51.12
C LEU A 597 -13.37 -17.41 -50.68
N GLN A 598 -14.31 -17.17 -49.77
CA GLN A 598 -15.28 -18.17 -49.35
C GLN A 598 -16.18 -18.61 -50.53
N ARG A 599 -16.63 -17.66 -51.36
CA ARG A 599 -17.44 -17.96 -52.55
C ARG A 599 -16.69 -18.85 -53.52
N GLU A 600 -15.42 -18.52 -53.81
CA GLU A 600 -14.59 -19.35 -54.70
C GLU A 600 -14.25 -20.71 -54.08
N ALA A 601 -13.99 -20.76 -52.76
CA ALA A 601 -13.79 -22.01 -52.03
C ALA A 601 -15.01 -22.92 -52.14
N LYS A 602 -16.21 -22.37 -51.94
CA LYS A 602 -17.46 -23.12 -52.08
C LYS A 602 -17.64 -23.63 -53.52
N LYS A 603 -17.37 -22.80 -54.52
CA LYS A 603 -17.43 -23.21 -55.92
C LYS A 603 -16.49 -24.39 -56.22
N LEU A 604 -15.24 -24.31 -55.77
CA LEU A 604 -14.29 -25.43 -55.92
C LEU A 604 -14.72 -26.66 -55.14
N HIS A 605 -15.37 -26.49 -53.98
CA HIS A 605 -15.88 -27.62 -53.20
C HIS A 605 -17.06 -28.31 -53.87
N ASP A 606 -18.03 -27.53 -54.38
CA ASP A 606 -19.21 -28.03 -55.08
C ASP A 606 -18.86 -28.76 -56.39
N GLU A 607 -17.69 -28.44 -56.97
CA GLU A 607 -17.11 -29.12 -58.14
C GLU A 607 -16.17 -30.30 -57.78
N ASP A 608 -16.04 -30.67 -56.50
CA ASP A 608 -15.11 -31.69 -55.96
C ASP A 608 -13.62 -31.41 -56.24
N LEU A 609 -13.26 -30.13 -56.37
CA LEU A 609 -11.91 -29.66 -56.73
C LEU A 609 -11.14 -29.03 -55.57
N LEU A 610 -11.77 -28.80 -54.42
CA LEU A 610 -11.12 -28.15 -53.27
C LEU A 610 -10.32 -29.12 -52.39
N LYS A 611 -10.90 -30.29 -52.10
CA LYS A 611 -10.36 -31.23 -51.11
C LYS A 611 -9.10 -31.90 -51.64
N VAL A 612 -8.06 -31.95 -50.80
CA VAL A 612 -6.81 -32.68 -51.06
C VAL A 612 -6.59 -33.75 -49.99
N GLU A 613 -5.80 -34.77 -50.33
CA GLU A 613 -5.52 -35.89 -49.42
C GLU A 613 -4.86 -35.39 -48.12
N GLY A 614 -5.37 -35.84 -46.98
CA GLY A 614 -4.91 -35.40 -45.64
C GLY A 614 -5.52 -34.10 -45.13
N MET A 615 -6.40 -33.43 -45.90
CA MET A 615 -7.08 -32.23 -45.45
C MET A 615 -8.25 -32.56 -44.52
N ASP A 616 -8.23 -32.05 -43.28
CA ASP A 616 -9.34 -32.18 -42.34
C ASP A 616 -10.50 -31.27 -42.77
N MET A 617 -11.53 -31.88 -43.34
CA MET A 617 -12.76 -31.22 -43.75
C MET A 617 -13.94 -32.11 -43.34
N LYS A 618 -14.59 -31.76 -42.23
CA LYS A 618 -15.81 -32.46 -41.79
C LYS A 618 -16.98 -32.04 -42.68
N LEU A 619 -17.79 -33.00 -43.13
CA LEU A 619 -18.97 -32.74 -43.98
C LEU A 619 -19.98 -31.77 -43.34
N SER A 620 -19.97 -31.61 -42.02
CA SER A 620 -20.90 -30.76 -41.28
C SER A 620 -20.44 -29.31 -41.10
N GLU A 621 -19.19 -28.97 -41.47
CA GLU A 621 -18.63 -27.64 -41.25
C GLU A 621 -18.76 -26.75 -42.50
N PRO A 622 -19.12 -25.46 -42.36
CA PRO A 622 -19.25 -24.56 -43.50
C PRO A 622 -17.89 -24.31 -44.17
N ILE A 623 -17.87 -24.22 -45.51
CA ILE A 623 -16.65 -23.90 -46.25
C ILE A 623 -16.25 -22.44 -45.99
N THR A 624 -14.97 -22.19 -45.71
CA THR A 624 -14.41 -20.87 -45.37
C THR A 624 -13.18 -20.56 -46.22
N ALA A 625 -12.72 -19.31 -46.19
CA ALA A 625 -11.46 -18.90 -46.83
C ALA A 625 -10.24 -19.66 -46.27
N ALA A 626 -10.28 -20.10 -45.01
CA ALA A 626 -9.19 -20.88 -44.40
C ALA A 626 -9.02 -22.25 -45.08
N HIS A 627 -10.12 -22.89 -45.49
CA HIS A 627 -10.07 -24.13 -46.26
C HIS A 627 -9.37 -23.91 -47.62
N LEU A 628 -9.65 -22.80 -48.30
CA LEU A 628 -8.99 -22.46 -49.56
C LEU A 628 -7.47 -22.28 -49.40
N ILE A 629 -7.04 -21.55 -48.38
CA ILE A 629 -5.62 -21.33 -48.08
C ILE A 629 -4.94 -22.65 -47.71
N SER A 630 -5.59 -23.49 -46.90
CA SER A 630 -5.06 -24.80 -46.52
C SER A 630 -4.90 -25.72 -47.74
N ALA A 631 -5.91 -25.79 -48.60
CA ALA A 631 -5.85 -26.57 -49.85
C ALA A 631 -4.68 -26.11 -50.75
N ALA A 632 -4.47 -24.81 -50.91
CA ALA A 632 -3.35 -24.28 -51.68
C ALA A 632 -1.98 -24.65 -51.07
N LYS A 633 -1.83 -24.52 -49.74
CA LYS A 633 -0.61 -24.94 -49.02
C LYS A 633 -0.31 -26.43 -49.17
N MET A 634 -1.35 -27.25 -49.32
CA MET A 634 -1.26 -28.69 -49.55
C MET A 634 -1.15 -29.05 -51.05
N GLY A 635 -0.88 -28.08 -51.93
CA GLY A 635 -0.55 -28.31 -53.34
C GLY A 635 -1.73 -28.26 -54.32
N ASN A 636 -2.91 -27.78 -53.91
CA ASN A 636 -4.04 -27.60 -54.83
C ASN A 636 -3.79 -26.41 -55.77
N SER A 637 -3.47 -26.70 -57.03
CA SER A 637 -3.15 -25.69 -58.05
C SER A 637 -4.34 -24.77 -58.41
N LYS A 638 -5.59 -25.24 -58.29
CA LYS A 638 -6.78 -24.40 -58.53
C LYS A 638 -7.00 -23.43 -57.37
N ALA A 639 -6.84 -23.89 -56.13
CA ALA A 639 -6.90 -23.02 -54.96
C ALA A 639 -5.79 -21.96 -55.01
N ASP A 640 -4.56 -22.37 -55.36
CA ASP A 640 -3.43 -21.47 -55.55
C ASP A 640 -3.68 -20.43 -56.66
N ALA A 641 -4.28 -20.83 -57.78
CA ALA A 641 -4.64 -19.90 -58.85
C ALA A 641 -5.68 -18.85 -58.40
N VAL A 642 -6.69 -19.25 -57.61
CA VAL A 642 -7.67 -18.32 -57.04
C VAL A 642 -6.98 -17.33 -56.11
N LEU A 643 -6.13 -17.80 -55.21
CA LEU A 643 -5.44 -16.95 -54.24
C LEU A 643 -4.41 -16.02 -54.90
N THR A 644 -3.70 -16.50 -55.93
CA THR A 644 -2.79 -15.69 -56.74
C THR A 644 -3.54 -14.58 -57.46
N LYS A 645 -4.72 -14.89 -58.02
CA LYS A 645 -5.59 -13.88 -58.65
C LYS A 645 -6.07 -12.84 -57.65
N ALA A 646 -6.48 -13.27 -56.45
CA ALA A 646 -6.89 -12.39 -55.36
C ALA A 646 -5.74 -11.47 -54.90
N ALA A 647 -4.56 -12.02 -54.65
CA ALA A 647 -3.37 -11.27 -54.28
C ALA A 647 -2.93 -10.29 -55.38
N THR A 648 -3.02 -10.69 -56.65
CA THR A 648 -2.73 -9.81 -57.80
C THR A 648 -3.70 -8.64 -57.85
N ALA A 649 -5.00 -8.89 -57.68
CA ALA A 649 -6.01 -7.83 -57.66
C ALA A 649 -5.77 -6.84 -56.51
N LEU A 650 -5.50 -7.35 -55.31
CA LEU A 650 -5.16 -6.52 -54.15
C LEU A 650 -3.87 -5.73 -54.37
N GLY A 651 -2.82 -6.36 -54.90
CA GLY A 651 -1.55 -5.72 -55.22
C GLY A 651 -1.70 -4.59 -56.25
N VAL A 652 -2.50 -4.79 -57.31
CA VAL A 652 -2.83 -3.74 -58.29
C VAL A 652 -3.61 -2.60 -57.62
N GLY A 653 -4.56 -2.90 -56.74
CA GLY A 653 -5.25 -1.88 -55.95
C GLY A 653 -4.30 -1.04 -55.10
N ILE A 654 -3.32 -1.69 -54.46
CA ILE A 654 -2.29 -1.00 -53.69
C ILE A 654 -1.38 -0.17 -54.59
N ILE A 655 -1.00 -0.63 -55.78
CA ILE A 655 -0.25 0.19 -56.74
C ILE A 655 -1.00 1.48 -57.09
N ASN A 656 -2.32 1.40 -57.33
CA ASN A 656 -3.13 2.59 -57.58
C ASN A 656 -3.06 3.56 -56.40
N ILE A 657 -3.11 3.06 -55.16
CA ILE A 657 -2.96 3.88 -53.95
C ILE A 657 -1.57 4.51 -53.88
N LEU A 658 -0.50 3.77 -54.18
CA LEU A 658 0.87 4.29 -54.16
C LEU A 658 1.05 5.44 -55.16
N HIS A 659 0.43 5.36 -56.34
CA HIS A 659 0.56 6.39 -57.37
C HIS A 659 -0.29 7.64 -57.08
N ILE A 660 -1.31 7.52 -56.23
CA ILE A 660 -2.19 8.63 -55.87
C ILE A 660 -1.75 9.31 -54.57
N VAL A 661 -1.50 8.52 -53.53
CA VAL A 661 -1.24 9.00 -52.16
C VAL A 661 0.25 9.05 -51.85
N ASN A 662 1.05 8.15 -52.45
CA ASN A 662 2.47 7.97 -52.16
C ASN A 662 2.79 7.90 -50.65
N PRO A 663 2.18 6.95 -49.90
CA PRO A 663 2.49 6.78 -48.49
C PRO A 663 3.91 6.28 -48.28
N SER A 664 4.43 6.43 -47.07
CA SER A 664 5.73 5.86 -46.66
C SER A 664 5.64 4.39 -46.25
N GLN A 665 4.43 3.91 -45.95
CA GLN A 665 4.16 2.54 -45.54
C GLN A 665 2.73 2.12 -45.86
N VAL A 666 2.55 0.84 -46.17
CA VAL A 666 1.23 0.18 -46.27
C VAL A 666 1.12 -0.88 -45.18
N ILE A 667 0.05 -0.85 -44.41
CA ILE A 667 -0.23 -1.77 -43.31
C ILE A 667 -1.41 -2.65 -43.70
N LEU A 668 -1.18 -3.95 -43.84
CA LEU A 668 -2.22 -4.93 -44.09
C LEU A 668 -2.70 -5.50 -42.76
N SER A 669 -4.00 -5.47 -42.51
CA SER A 669 -4.59 -6.00 -41.28
C SER A 669 -5.73 -6.99 -41.53
N GLY A 670 -6.12 -7.70 -40.49
CA GLY A 670 -7.11 -8.78 -40.55
C GLY A 670 -6.52 -10.13 -40.91
N VAL A 671 -7.37 -11.16 -40.87
CA VAL A 671 -6.94 -12.58 -40.89
C VAL A 671 -6.27 -13.02 -42.18
N LEU A 672 -6.44 -12.28 -43.28
CA LEU A 672 -5.82 -12.56 -44.57
C LEU A 672 -4.53 -11.76 -44.83
N ALA A 673 -4.16 -10.83 -43.95
CA ALA A 673 -3.04 -9.92 -44.16
C ALA A 673 -1.70 -10.66 -44.36
N SER A 674 -1.42 -11.64 -43.49
CA SER A 674 -0.19 -12.45 -43.57
C SER A 674 -0.10 -13.27 -44.84
N TYR A 675 -1.24 -13.71 -45.38
CA TYR A 675 -1.30 -14.40 -46.65
C TYR A 675 -0.96 -13.47 -47.83
N TYR A 676 -1.44 -12.22 -47.78
CA TYR A 676 -1.28 -11.27 -48.87
C TYR A 676 0.03 -10.49 -48.87
N GLN A 677 0.71 -10.35 -47.74
CA GLN A 677 1.88 -9.45 -47.63
C GLN A 677 2.96 -9.69 -48.69
N ALA A 678 3.48 -10.92 -48.80
CA ALA A 678 4.56 -11.22 -49.74
C ALA A 678 4.09 -11.18 -51.21
N PRO A 679 2.94 -11.77 -51.58
CA PRO A 679 2.39 -11.64 -52.93
C PRO A 679 2.12 -10.19 -53.36
N VAL A 680 1.59 -9.36 -52.47
CA VAL A 680 1.36 -7.92 -52.75
C VAL A 680 2.69 -7.21 -52.98
N GLN A 681 3.69 -7.42 -52.13
CA GLN A 681 5.03 -6.85 -52.31
C GLN A 681 5.63 -7.25 -53.67
N HIS A 682 5.44 -8.51 -54.07
CA HIS A 682 5.90 -9.01 -55.37
C HIS A 682 5.23 -8.27 -56.53
N VAL A 683 3.90 -8.10 -56.49
CA VAL A 683 3.14 -7.37 -57.52
C VAL A 683 3.61 -5.91 -57.62
N ILE A 684 3.84 -5.26 -56.48
CA ILE A 684 4.37 -3.88 -56.41
C ILE A 684 5.75 -3.81 -57.08
N SER A 685 6.67 -4.72 -56.74
CA SER A 685 8.03 -4.73 -57.28
C SER A 685 8.08 -4.89 -58.80
N GLN A 686 7.09 -5.58 -59.38
CA GLN A 686 7.03 -5.83 -60.83
C GLN A 686 6.35 -4.72 -61.63
N ARG A 687 5.34 -4.06 -61.04
CA ARG A 687 4.39 -3.25 -61.80
C ARG A 687 4.29 -1.80 -61.36
N ALA A 688 4.77 -1.44 -60.17
CA ALA A 688 4.73 -0.06 -59.71
C ALA A 688 5.85 0.78 -60.37
N LEU A 689 5.65 2.10 -60.43
CA LEU A 689 6.70 3.06 -60.78
C LEU A 689 7.92 2.89 -59.86
N PHE A 690 9.12 3.05 -60.44
CA PHE A 690 10.40 2.80 -59.77
C PHE A 690 10.50 3.46 -58.38
N SER A 691 10.05 4.71 -58.25
CA SER A 691 10.13 5.48 -57.00
C SER A 691 9.36 4.87 -55.82
N VAL A 692 8.40 3.98 -56.06
CA VAL A 692 7.55 3.35 -55.02
C VAL A 692 7.70 1.83 -54.95
N GLN A 693 8.60 1.22 -55.73
CA GLN A 693 8.79 -0.24 -55.75
C GLN A 693 9.30 -0.80 -54.42
N ASN A 694 10.08 0.00 -53.68
CA ASN A 694 10.67 -0.38 -52.39
C ASN A 694 9.83 0.07 -51.19
N ILE A 695 8.54 0.37 -51.39
CA ILE A 695 7.64 0.70 -50.30
C ILE A 695 7.57 -0.44 -49.28
N LYS A 696 7.48 -0.07 -48.00
CA LYS A 696 7.34 -1.01 -46.90
C LYS A 696 5.88 -1.48 -46.80
N VAL A 697 5.61 -2.74 -47.12
CA VAL A 697 4.32 -3.41 -46.84
C VAL A 697 4.49 -4.33 -45.63
N VAL A 698 3.75 -4.04 -44.55
CA VAL A 698 3.78 -4.84 -43.30
C VAL A 698 2.43 -5.44 -42.99
N THR A 699 2.42 -6.44 -42.11
CA THR A 699 1.22 -6.92 -41.43
C THR A 699 1.04 -6.17 -40.10
N SER A 700 -0.21 -5.91 -39.74
CA SER A 700 -0.57 -5.40 -38.41
C SER A 700 -0.34 -6.47 -37.33
N ASP A 701 0.13 -6.03 -36.17
CA ASP A 701 0.25 -6.85 -34.95
C ASP A 701 -0.97 -6.69 -34.03
N LEU A 702 -1.93 -5.83 -34.40
CA LEU A 702 -3.13 -5.56 -33.60
C LEU A 702 -4.20 -6.62 -33.89
N GLU A 703 -4.67 -7.31 -32.85
CA GLU A 703 -5.69 -8.35 -33.00
C GLU A 703 -7.06 -7.79 -33.46
N GLU A 704 -7.44 -6.62 -32.94
CA GLU A 704 -8.76 -5.99 -33.17
C GLU A 704 -8.61 -4.53 -33.62
N PRO A 705 -8.05 -4.24 -34.81
CA PRO A 705 -7.71 -2.87 -35.22
C PRO A 705 -8.92 -1.93 -35.26
N ALA A 706 -10.07 -2.39 -35.75
CA ALA A 706 -11.28 -1.57 -35.81
C ALA A 706 -11.77 -1.17 -34.40
N LEU A 707 -11.75 -2.11 -33.45
CA LEU A 707 -12.19 -1.88 -32.07
C LEU A 707 -11.21 -1.00 -31.29
N LEU A 708 -9.91 -1.23 -31.44
CA LEU A 708 -8.87 -0.36 -30.86
C LEU A 708 -8.89 1.04 -31.48
N GLY A 709 -9.26 1.14 -32.76
CA GLY A 709 -9.47 2.39 -33.47
C GLY A 709 -10.60 3.20 -32.89
N ALA A 710 -11.74 2.54 -32.65
CA ALA A 710 -12.87 3.14 -31.96
C ALA A 710 -12.47 3.67 -30.57
N ALA A 711 -11.73 2.88 -29.78
CA ALA A 711 -11.19 3.34 -28.50
C ALA A 711 -10.27 4.57 -28.66
N SER A 712 -9.39 4.56 -29.66
CA SER A 712 -8.40 5.63 -29.86
C SER A 712 -9.04 7.01 -30.05
N MET A 713 -10.21 7.09 -30.70
CA MET A 713 -10.94 8.35 -30.86
C MET A 713 -11.31 8.96 -29.51
N VAL A 714 -11.82 8.15 -28.59
CA VAL A 714 -12.15 8.60 -27.23
C VAL A 714 -10.88 9.04 -26.51
N LEU A 715 -9.85 8.20 -26.52
CA LEU A 715 -8.61 8.42 -25.77
C LEU A 715 -7.84 9.67 -26.25
N ASP A 716 -7.87 9.97 -27.55
CA ASP A 716 -7.18 11.11 -28.15
C ASP A 716 -7.98 12.42 -28.06
N TYR A 717 -9.32 12.36 -28.19
CA TYR A 717 -10.15 13.56 -28.32
C TYR A 717 -10.95 13.93 -27.06
N ALA A 718 -11.24 12.98 -26.17
CA ALA A 718 -11.90 13.30 -24.89
C ALA A 718 -10.98 14.11 -23.96
N THR A 719 -9.66 13.87 -24.03
CA THR A 719 -8.64 14.59 -23.24
C THR A 719 -8.37 16.00 -23.78
N ARG A 720 -8.63 16.27 -25.07
CA ARG A 720 -8.45 17.59 -25.70
C ARG A 720 -9.58 18.59 -25.43
N ARG A 721 -10.71 18.15 -24.85
CA ARG A 721 -11.87 19.00 -24.52
C ARG A 721 -11.91 19.50 -23.07
N ILE A 722 -10.85 19.30 -22.30
CA ILE A 722 -10.69 19.91 -20.97
C ILE A 722 -9.62 20.99 -21.09
N TYR A 723 -9.93 22.11 -21.73
CA TYR A 723 -9.35 23.44 -21.49
C TYR A 723 -10.28 24.51 -22.05
#